data_AF-A0A242CRH9-F1
#
_entry.id   AF-A0A242CRH9-F1
#
_cell.length_a   1.000
_cell.length_b   1.000
_cell.length_c   1.000
_cell.angle_alpha   90.00
_cell.angle_beta   90.00
_cell.angle_gamma   90.00
#
_symmetry.space_group_name_H-M   'P 1'
#
loop_
_entity.id
_entity.type
_entity.pdbx_description
1 polymer ?
#
loop_
_entity_poly.entity_id
_entity_poly.type
_entity_poly.pdbx_seq_one_letter_code
_entity_poly.pdbx_strand_id
1 'polypeptide(L)'
;MTKKIVMNNANTTVTFLPNGDLYEIQSHGVMINQLNGNALDGSLNQIYLRLREAGELSFIPLIGSNANSAFAYSDKQLTWTGTYQSIDYQVDFQLAQDCWFWRVQLSGSGEAELVYGQDLGNAAKGAVQSNEAYVSQYIDHHVSHDKDHIVLSSRQNQPQNGQFPLVEQGSFQALKGFSTDGYQFFGRSYKETNQPAALSQETLANEVYQYEFAYTALQTQWLAVSETPTEIVFYAAVKANQATAVNEPQFALETLKETYQALSFDSLQATAQPRKNFGRPLTGLTFSTEEINERFPQQEAVEIVDEQLYSFFTPDYHHVVLKEKEAQMERSHGHILLSGQELIVDQPILSTTVYMTGMFNSQIVLGNTNMNKLLSNSRNSLNLFKRSGQRIYLKDGDQWRILTMPSAFEMGLNSATWYYKTADDVIQVTTFTKANGRTIATTITSEQGRAYTWAITNQFVMGIDEAVPTVTITQDQQLLTIKGTADSPIAETYPELTYYLHAAQPFELTDETIFNVAADDSTTVLTFAEQATVSFVIQGTLTGEPFVSETLDRQQEDTAYTAFVDDLLNQFELKHSQADVASFNHLARWYTHNMLVHYLSPHGLEQYGGAAWGTRDVSQGPTEYFLALNRPEMVASIIEHLFENQFADDGNWPQWFMFDRYEKQKADESHGDVIVWPMKVVSDYLEKTKDFAILEKELPYTDRTTFLKTRTNASLFDHLKKEVAYIEANFLEGTYLSCYGDGDWDDTLQPNNSKLKKQMASSWTVALTYEVLKKLANQLQSVDPEYAKHLTELSAGIKHDFEKYMLADGTLPGFVYMEDSEHVELMVHPTDKKTGIQYRLLPMQQSMIGELLSPEQADHHVAIIKEHLQFPDGVRLMNRPATYAGGVSTNFKRAEQAANFGREIGLQYVHAHIRFTEAMAKLGREEETWQALGVINPIQIAQRVENAEIRQANAYFSSSDGDFKTRVEAQENFGKLKEATVGVKGGWRIYSSGPGIYMNQLISNVLGIRTFVDHVELDPVLPAELAGLTLTYRLYDRPVEIVYHSSSTPKILINGEEMSTEFAENRYRQGAFVLKKAALCAKLNENQTNTIDIYR
;
A
#
# COMPACT_ATOMS: atom_id res chain seq x y z
N MET A 1 -28.37 -17.47 -8.82
CA MET A 1 -27.25 -17.72 -9.76
C MET A 1 -27.70 -17.69 -11.22
N THR A 2 -27.36 -16.60 -11.90
CA THR A 2 -27.58 -16.42 -13.33
C THR A 2 -26.63 -17.30 -14.13
N LYS A 3 -27.14 -18.05 -15.12
CA LYS A 3 -26.35 -19.01 -15.90
C LYS A 3 -25.33 -18.28 -16.79
N LYS A 4 -24.05 -18.29 -16.42
CA LYS A 4 -22.95 -17.73 -17.21
C LYS A 4 -22.77 -18.48 -18.54
N ILE A 5 -22.29 -17.77 -19.56
CA ILE A 5 -21.93 -18.33 -20.88
C ILE A 5 -20.48 -18.78 -20.79
N VAL A 6 -20.20 -20.07 -21.00
CA VAL A 6 -18.86 -20.64 -20.85
C VAL A 6 -18.44 -21.26 -22.18
N MET A 7 -17.33 -20.78 -22.72
CA MET A 7 -16.68 -21.32 -23.92
C MET A 7 -15.37 -21.98 -23.52
N ASN A 8 -15.18 -23.23 -23.94
CA ASN A 8 -14.01 -24.02 -23.62
C ASN A 8 -13.35 -24.53 -24.89
N ASN A 9 -12.04 -24.35 -25.00
CA ASN A 9 -11.23 -24.96 -26.05
C ASN A 9 -9.82 -25.25 -25.53
N ALA A 10 -9.42 -26.52 -25.60
CA ALA A 10 -8.16 -27.01 -25.04
C ALA A 10 -7.92 -26.54 -23.60
N ASN A 11 -6.91 -25.69 -23.35
CA ASN A 11 -6.52 -25.20 -22.04
C ASN A 11 -7.13 -23.83 -21.68
N THR A 12 -7.98 -23.29 -22.55
CA THR A 12 -8.55 -21.95 -22.40
C THR A 12 -10.06 -22.04 -22.19
N THR A 13 -10.51 -21.32 -21.15
CA THR A 13 -11.91 -21.14 -20.80
C THR A 13 -12.21 -19.66 -20.76
N VAL A 14 -13.23 -19.23 -21.51
CA VAL A 14 -13.71 -17.85 -21.50
C VAL A 14 -15.15 -17.84 -21.01
N THR A 15 -15.39 -17.06 -19.97
CA THR A 15 -16.68 -16.93 -19.30
C THR A 15 -17.22 -15.52 -19.51
N PHE A 16 -18.45 -15.43 -20.00
CA PHE A 16 -19.20 -14.18 -20.13
C PHE A 16 -20.46 -14.21 -19.24
N LEU A 17 -20.90 -13.03 -18.83
CA LEU A 17 -22.23 -12.84 -18.28
C LEU A 17 -23.29 -12.95 -19.39
N PRO A 18 -24.56 -13.25 -19.07
CA PRO A 18 -25.62 -13.43 -20.07
C PRO A 18 -25.93 -12.20 -20.92
N ASN A 19 -25.49 -11.02 -20.48
CA ASN A 19 -25.60 -9.74 -21.18
C ASN A 19 -24.38 -9.45 -22.09
N GLY A 20 -23.44 -10.39 -22.20
CA GLY A 20 -22.26 -10.29 -23.04
C GLY A 20 -21.06 -9.57 -22.41
N ASP A 21 -21.08 -9.23 -21.12
CA ASP A 21 -19.88 -8.73 -20.44
C ASP A 21 -18.88 -9.86 -20.18
N LEU A 22 -17.59 -9.59 -20.35
CA LEU A 22 -16.55 -10.56 -20.01
C LEU A 22 -16.47 -10.72 -18.49
N TYR A 23 -16.63 -11.95 -18.01
CA TYR A 23 -16.48 -12.26 -16.59
C TYR A 23 -15.07 -12.73 -16.28
N GLU A 24 -14.53 -13.69 -17.04
CA GLU A 24 -13.22 -14.28 -16.75
C GLU A 24 -12.65 -14.99 -17.98
N ILE A 25 -11.35 -14.82 -18.23
CA ILE A 25 -10.56 -15.63 -19.15
C ILE A 25 -9.57 -16.42 -18.30
N GLN A 26 -9.64 -17.74 -18.34
CA GLN A 26 -8.64 -18.63 -17.77
C GLN A 26 -7.91 -19.35 -18.88
N SER A 27 -6.58 -19.41 -18.81
CA SER A 27 -5.78 -20.24 -19.71
C SER A 27 -4.59 -20.82 -18.97
N HIS A 28 -4.31 -22.11 -19.16
CA HIS A 28 -3.16 -22.79 -18.53
C HIS A 28 -3.06 -22.59 -16.99
N GLY A 29 -4.19 -22.47 -16.30
CA GLY A 29 -4.24 -22.26 -14.85
C GLY A 29 -3.99 -20.82 -14.40
N VAL A 30 -3.91 -19.85 -15.32
CA VAL A 30 -3.81 -18.42 -15.02
C VAL A 30 -5.06 -17.67 -15.46
N MET A 31 -5.43 -16.64 -14.71
CA MET A 31 -6.48 -15.68 -15.06
C MET A 31 -5.85 -14.57 -15.90
N ILE A 32 -6.39 -14.35 -17.11
CA ILE A 32 -5.82 -13.40 -18.07
C ILE A 32 -6.30 -11.98 -17.82
N ASN A 33 -7.59 -11.75 -17.55
CA ASN A 33 -8.10 -10.42 -17.18
C ASN A 33 -7.80 -10.08 -15.70
N GLN A 34 -7.80 -8.80 -15.34
CA GLN A 34 -7.57 -8.33 -13.98
C GLN A 34 -8.81 -8.42 -13.11
N LEU A 35 -9.95 -7.95 -13.63
CA LEU A 35 -11.18 -7.82 -12.85
C LEU A 35 -12.30 -8.65 -13.45
N ASN A 36 -13.10 -9.29 -12.58
CA ASN A 36 -14.29 -9.97 -13.02
C ASN A 36 -15.39 -8.96 -13.37
N GLY A 37 -15.93 -9.02 -14.59
CA GLY A 37 -17.07 -8.19 -14.99
C GLY A 37 -18.32 -8.46 -14.15
N ASN A 38 -19.18 -7.45 -14.03
CA ASN A 38 -20.42 -7.53 -13.25
C ASN A 38 -21.58 -6.80 -13.94
N ALA A 39 -22.82 -7.07 -13.50
CA ALA A 39 -24.02 -6.52 -14.14
C ALA A 39 -24.13 -4.98 -14.06
N LEU A 40 -23.58 -4.37 -13.00
CA LEU A 40 -23.60 -2.92 -12.77
C LEU A 40 -22.55 -2.21 -13.62
N ASP A 41 -21.28 -2.57 -13.45
CA ASP A 41 -20.14 -1.88 -14.06
C ASP A 41 -19.87 -2.34 -15.51
N GLY A 42 -20.29 -3.56 -15.87
CA GLY A 42 -19.87 -4.24 -17.09
C GLY A 42 -18.49 -4.89 -16.94
N SER A 43 -17.66 -4.79 -17.97
CA SER A 43 -16.30 -5.35 -18.03
C SER A 43 -15.30 -4.31 -18.52
N LEU A 44 -14.00 -4.47 -18.19
CA LEU A 44 -12.93 -3.54 -18.59
C LEU A 44 -12.55 -3.70 -20.07
N ASN A 45 -12.68 -4.91 -20.62
CA ASN A 45 -12.41 -5.12 -22.03
C ASN A 45 -13.48 -4.41 -22.88
N GLN A 46 -13.04 -3.75 -23.95
CA GLN A 46 -13.95 -3.10 -24.89
C GLN A 46 -13.39 -3.07 -26.30
N ILE A 47 -14.32 -2.90 -27.24
CA ILE A 47 -14.02 -2.40 -28.57
C ILE A 47 -14.85 -1.14 -28.74
N TYR A 48 -14.19 -0.02 -28.98
CA TYR A 48 -14.82 1.27 -29.23
C TYR A 48 -14.84 1.56 -30.72
N LEU A 49 -15.98 1.99 -31.23
CA LEU A 49 -16.11 2.61 -32.55
C LEU A 49 -15.99 4.11 -32.39
N ARG A 50 -15.05 4.71 -33.12
CA ARG A 50 -14.88 6.15 -33.29
C ARG A 50 -15.35 6.56 -34.66
N LEU A 51 -16.11 7.65 -34.74
CA LEU A 51 -16.61 8.21 -35.99
C LEU A 51 -16.17 9.66 -36.15
N ARG A 52 -15.87 10.02 -37.40
CA ARG A 52 -15.75 11.42 -37.82
C ARG A 52 -16.89 11.73 -38.76
N GLU A 53 -17.83 12.52 -38.28
CA GLU A 53 -18.95 13.02 -39.08
C GLU A 53 -19.03 14.54 -38.92
N ALA A 54 -19.14 15.26 -40.05
CA ALA A 54 -19.19 16.73 -40.09
C ALA A 54 -18.05 17.47 -39.34
N GLY A 55 -16.90 16.81 -39.13
CA GLY A 55 -15.75 17.38 -38.42
C GLY A 55 -15.76 17.18 -36.90
N GLU A 56 -16.78 16.52 -36.35
CA GLU A 56 -16.84 16.13 -34.94
C GLU A 56 -16.40 14.68 -34.76
N LEU A 57 -15.61 14.43 -33.70
CA LEU A 57 -15.21 13.10 -33.26
C LEU A 57 -16.19 12.61 -32.19
N SER A 58 -16.77 11.44 -32.40
CA SER A 58 -17.61 10.76 -31.41
C SER A 58 -17.16 9.31 -31.24
N PHE A 59 -17.57 8.67 -30.13
CA PHE A 59 -17.27 7.27 -29.89
C PHE A 59 -18.36 6.55 -29.08
N ILE A 60 -18.48 5.24 -29.31
CA ILE A 60 -19.32 4.35 -28.51
C ILE A 60 -18.61 3.00 -28.22
N PRO A 61 -18.90 2.36 -27.08
CA PRO A 61 -18.55 0.95 -26.86
C PRO A 61 -19.43 0.04 -27.74
N LEU A 62 -18.87 -1.08 -28.21
CA LEU A 62 -19.56 -2.03 -29.08
C LEU A 62 -19.99 -3.34 -28.40
N ILE A 63 -19.36 -3.72 -27.29
CA ILE A 63 -19.60 -5.01 -26.62
C ILE A 63 -20.02 -4.85 -25.16
N GLY A 64 -20.61 -5.89 -24.58
CA GLY A 64 -21.06 -5.90 -23.19
C GLY A 64 -22.27 -5.00 -22.90
N SER A 65 -22.65 -4.92 -21.63
CA SER A 65 -23.89 -4.25 -21.21
C SER A 65 -23.83 -2.72 -21.18
N ASN A 66 -22.62 -2.17 -21.30
CA ASN A 66 -22.42 -0.72 -21.46
C ASN A 66 -22.57 -0.28 -22.93
N ALA A 67 -22.55 -1.23 -23.86
CA ALA A 67 -22.91 -0.97 -25.25
C ALA A 67 -24.42 -1.04 -25.44
N ASN A 68 -24.95 -0.21 -26.33
CA ASN A 68 -26.35 -0.29 -26.76
C ASN A 68 -26.53 -1.34 -27.88
N SER A 69 -25.80 -2.45 -27.79
CA SER A 69 -25.81 -3.53 -28.77
C SER A 69 -26.91 -4.53 -28.46
N ALA A 70 -27.56 -5.06 -29.50
CA ALA A 70 -28.26 -6.33 -29.40
C ALA A 70 -27.23 -7.45 -29.24
N PHE A 71 -27.58 -8.52 -28.53
CA PHE A 71 -26.67 -9.60 -28.18
C PHE A 71 -27.30 -10.98 -28.44
N ALA A 72 -26.48 -11.90 -28.96
CA ALA A 72 -26.79 -13.32 -29.06
C ALA A 72 -25.53 -14.16 -28.86
N TYR A 73 -25.72 -15.43 -28.53
CA TYR A 73 -24.63 -16.39 -28.41
C TYR A 73 -25.08 -17.80 -28.82
N SER A 74 -24.11 -18.62 -29.18
CA SER A 74 -24.19 -20.08 -29.34
C SER A 74 -23.10 -20.74 -28.50
N ASP A 75 -22.95 -22.06 -28.60
CA ASP A 75 -21.87 -22.79 -27.90
C ASP A 75 -20.47 -22.43 -28.42
N LYS A 76 -20.36 -21.76 -29.59
CA LYS A 76 -19.08 -21.47 -30.26
C LYS A 76 -18.82 -19.99 -30.51
N GLN A 77 -19.84 -19.14 -30.45
CA GLN A 77 -19.78 -17.74 -30.89
C GLN A 77 -20.62 -16.83 -30.01
N LEU A 78 -20.13 -15.62 -29.75
CA LEU A 78 -20.94 -14.50 -29.27
C LEU A 78 -21.03 -13.44 -30.37
N THR A 79 -22.15 -12.75 -30.45
CA THR A 79 -22.41 -11.71 -31.45
C THR A 79 -23.09 -10.51 -30.82
N TRP A 80 -22.51 -9.32 -31.03
CA TRP A 80 -23.10 -8.02 -30.72
C TRP A 80 -23.41 -7.29 -32.02
N THR A 81 -24.60 -6.71 -32.15
CA THR A 81 -24.97 -5.92 -33.33
C THR A 81 -25.60 -4.59 -32.93
N GLY A 82 -25.44 -3.59 -33.77
CA GLY A 82 -26.10 -2.30 -33.56
C GLY A 82 -25.84 -1.32 -34.69
N THR A 83 -26.43 -0.14 -34.53
CA THR A 83 -26.25 0.98 -35.45
C THR A 83 -25.88 2.21 -34.65
N TYR A 84 -24.86 2.93 -35.09
CA TYR A 84 -24.48 4.22 -34.54
C TYR A 84 -24.29 5.22 -35.67
N GLN A 85 -25.09 6.29 -35.64
CA GLN A 85 -25.20 7.25 -36.75
C GLN A 85 -25.44 6.51 -38.08
N SER A 86 -24.57 6.69 -39.07
CA SER A 86 -24.63 6.09 -40.40
C SER A 86 -23.89 4.75 -40.53
N ILE A 87 -23.43 4.15 -39.42
CA ILE A 87 -22.64 2.92 -39.40
C ILE A 87 -23.41 1.80 -38.68
N ASP A 88 -23.67 0.72 -39.41
CA ASP A 88 -24.07 -0.56 -38.87
C ASP A 88 -22.82 -1.35 -38.48
N TYR A 89 -22.84 -1.99 -37.31
CA TYR A 89 -21.74 -2.80 -36.83
C TYR A 89 -22.21 -4.18 -36.35
N GLN A 90 -21.33 -5.16 -36.52
CA GLN A 90 -21.40 -6.46 -35.88
C GLN A 90 -20.03 -6.79 -35.28
N VAL A 91 -20.01 -7.22 -34.02
CA VAL A 91 -18.82 -7.76 -33.36
C VAL A 91 -19.08 -9.22 -33.04
N ASP A 92 -18.19 -10.12 -33.43
CA ASP A 92 -18.24 -11.53 -33.09
C ASP A 92 -17.01 -11.93 -32.27
N PHE A 93 -17.24 -12.76 -31.26
CA PHE A 93 -16.17 -13.42 -30.51
C PHE A 93 -16.19 -14.92 -30.79
N GLN A 94 -15.03 -15.50 -31.05
CA GLN A 94 -14.84 -16.95 -31.07
C GLN A 94 -13.52 -17.37 -30.42
N LEU A 95 -13.58 -18.50 -29.73
CA LEU A 95 -12.44 -19.13 -29.05
C LEU A 95 -11.88 -20.28 -29.90
N ALA A 96 -10.59 -20.21 -30.22
CA ALA A 96 -9.81 -21.28 -30.83
C ALA A 96 -8.85 -21.91 -29.80
N GLN A 97 -8.01 -22.84 -30.25
CA GLN A 97 -7.00 -23.42 -29.37
C GLN A 97 -5.94 -22.37 -29.02
N ASP A 98 -5.80 -22.07 -27.72
CA ASP A 98 -4.80 -21.15 -27.15
C ASP A 98 -4.80 -19.73 -27.78
N CYS A 99 -5.91 -19.34 -28.43
CA CYS A 99 -6.12 -18.00 -28.96
C CYS A 99 -7.63 -17.71 -29.14
N TRP A 100 -7.99 -16.43 -29.22
CA TRP A 100 -9.35 -15.99 -29.53
C TRP A 100 -9.34 -14.80 -30.48
N PHE A 101 -10.47 -14.59 -31.15
CA PHE A 101 -10.62 -13.57 -32.17
C PHE A 101 -11.86 -12.70 -31.90
N TRP A 102 -11.68 -11.40 -32.08
CA TRP A 102 -12.75 -10.42 -32.18
C TRP A 102 -12.88 -9.97 -33.62
N ARG A 103 -13.95 -10.38 -34.30
CA ARG A 103 -14.26 -9.97 -35.67
C ARG A 103 -15.25 -8.83 -35.65
N VAL A 104 -14.88 -7.67 -36.20
CA VAL A 104 -15.74 -6.50 -36.33
C VAL A 104 -16.08 -6.30 -37.80
N GLN A 105 -17.36 -6.23 -38.13
CA GLN A 105 -17.85 -5.90 -39.46
C GLN A 105 -18.53 -4.54 -39.40
N LEU A 106 -18.13 -3.63 -40.29
CA LEU A 106 -18.68 -2.27 -40.40
C LEU A 106 -19.27 -2.06 -41.80
N SER A 107 -20.49 -1.55 -41.88
CA SER A 107 -21.12 -1.14 -43.14
C SER A 107 -21.89 0.18 -42.98
N GLY A 108 -22.05 0.92 -44.08
CA GLY A 108 -22.74 2.21 -44.10
C GLY A 108 -21.90 3.30 -44.77
N SER A 109 -21.86 4.50 -44.20
CA SER A 109 -21.11 5.64 -44.78
C SER A 109 -20.38 6.48 -43.73
N GLY A 110 -19.22 7.01 -44.09
CA GLY A 110 -18.39 7.87 -43.23
C GLY A 110 -16.98 7.31 -43.03
N GLU A 111 -16.23 7.94 -42.12
CA GLU A 111 -14.93 7.44 -41.66
C GLU A 111 -15.06 6.86 -40.25
N ALA A 112 -14.61 5.61 -40.09
CA ALA A 112 -14.66 4.89 -38.84
C ALA A 112 -13.28 4.40 -38.42
N GLU A 113 -13.07 4.32 -37.11
CA GLU A 113 -11.89 3.73 -36.49
C GLU A 113 -12.33 2.86 -35.32
N LEU A 114 -11.59 1.78 -35.09
CA LEU A 114 -11.75 0.91 -33.93
C LEU A 114 -10.59 1.05 -32.96
N VAL A 115 -10.92 1.05 -31.67
CA VAL A 115 -9.98 0.96 -30.56
C VAL A 115 -10.32 -0.26 -29.71
N TYR A 116 -9.45 -1.26 -29.70
CA TYR A 116 -9.54 -2.45 -28.85
C TYR A 116 -8.83 -2.18 -27.52
N GLY A 117 -9.40 -2.66 -26.41
CA GLY A 117 -8.81 -2.54 -25.07
C GLY A 117 -9.06 -3.79 -24.21
N GLN A 118 -8.07 -4.20 -23.42
CA GLN A 118 -8.12 -5.39 -22.57
C GLN A 118 -7.24 -5.22 -21.33
N ASP A 119 -7.82 -5.42 -20.15
CA ASP A 119 -7.08 -5.53 -18.89
C ASP A 119 -6.35 -6.87 -18.77
N LEU A 120 -5.14 -6.86 -18.19
CA LEU A 120 -4.28 -8.05 -18.05
C LEU A 120 -3.87 -8.32 -16.60
N GLY A 121 -4.36 -9.42 -16.02
CA GLY A 121 -3.86 -10.01 -14.79
C GLY A 121 -2.72 -11.01 -15.04
N ASN A 122 -2.88 -11.88 -16.03
CA ASN A 122 -1.87 -12.88 -16.47
C ASN A 122 -1.14 -13.61 -15.32
N ALA A 123 -1.87 -14.02 -14.28
CA ALA A 123 -1.33 -14.68 -13.10
C ALA A 123 -2.34 -15.66 -12.49
N ALA A 124 -1.94 -16.44 -11.50
CA ALA A 124 -2.88 -17.30 -10.76
C ALA A 124 -4.05 -16.46 -10.21
N LYS A 125 -5.28 -16.99 -10.31
CA LYS A 125 -6.50 -16.27 -9.93
C LYS A 125 -6.42 -15.63 -8.52
N GLY A 126 -5.96 -16.40 -7.54
CA GLY A 126 -5.80 -15.89 -6.16
C GLY A 126 -4.81 -14.73 -6.05
N ALA A 127 -3.74 -14.72 -6.86
CA ALA A 127 -2.78 -13.61 -6.88
C ALA A 127 -3.40 -12.35 -7.48
N VAL A 128 -4.11 -12.47 -8.61
CA VAL A 128 -4.81 -11.35 -9.25
C VAL A 128 -5.87 -10.76 -8.31
N GLN A 129 -6.73 -11.61 -7.74
CA GLN A 129 -7.78 -11.17 -6.83
C GLN A 129 -7.23 -10.57 -5.53
N SER A 130 -6.06 -11.02 -5.08
CA SER A 130 -5.38 -10.50 -3.88
C SER A 130 -4.80 -9.11 -4.10
N ASN A 131 -4.22 -8.80 -5.26
CA ASN A 131 -3.75 -7.45 -5.58
C ASN A 131 -3.44 -7.29 -7.09
N GLU A 132 -4.37 -6.72 -7.86
CA GLU A 132 -4.15 -6.54 -9.30
C GLU A 132 -3.02 -5.55 -9.64
N ALA A 133 -2.82 -4.53 -8.80
CA ALA A 133 -1.77 -3.53 -8.98
C ALA A 133 -0.38 -4.14 -8.79
N TYR A 134 -0.20 -4.97 -7.77
CA TYR A 134 1.04 -5.71 -7.53
C TYR A 134 1.37 -6.64 -8.68
N VAL A 135 0.40 -7.41 -9.17
CA VAL A 135 0.62 -8.34 -10.28
C VAL A 135 1.05 -7.59 -11.56
N SER A 136 0.45 -6.41 -11.82
CA SER A 136 0.79 -5.56 -12.96
C SER A 136 2.25 -5.11 -12.96
N GLN A 137 2.83 -4.85 -11.78
CA GLN A 137 4.23 -4.41 -11.65
C GLN A 137 5.25 -5.42 -12.23
N TYR A 138 4.85 -6.66 -12.46
CA TYR A 138 5.69 -7.74 -12.96
C TYR A 138 5.27 -8.25 -14.35
N ILE A 139 4.33 -7.58 -15.03
CA ILE A 139 4.00 -7.88 -16.43
C ILE A 139 4.91 -7.04 -17.33
N ASP A 140 5.85 -7.67 -18.04
CA ASP A 140 6.68 -7.01 -19.04
C ASP A 140 5.94 -6.88 -20.37
N HIS A 141 5.80 -5.65 -20.88
CA HIS A 141 5.18 -5.38 -22.17
C HIS A 141 6.27 -5.14 -23.22
N HIS A 142 6.32 -5.99 -24.24
CA HIS A 142 7.16 -5.80 -25.41
C HIS A 142 6.29 -5.42 -26.61
N VAL A 143 6.76 -4.45 -27.40
CA VAL A 143 6.07 -3.96 -28.60
C VAL A 143 6.92 -4.27 -29.82
N SER A 144 6.35 -5.01 -30.76
CA SER A 144 6.97 -5.30 -32.05
C SER A 144 6.30 -4.49 -33.16
N HIS A 145 7.11 -3.85 -33.99
CA HIS A 145 6.69 -3.13 -35.19
C HIS A 145 7.19 -3.88 -36.43
N ASP A 146 6.27 -4.37 -37.27
CA ASP A 146 6.60 -4.88 -38.61
C ASP A 146 5.74 -4.16 -39.65
N LYS A 147 6.34 -3.20 -40.35
CA LYS A 147 5.67 -2.29 -41.29
C LYS A 147 4.50 -1.57 -40.62
N ASP A 148 3.27 -1.92 -41.02
CA ASP A 148 2.02 -1.32 -40.52
C ASP A 148 1.35 -2.18 -39.43
N HIS A 149 2.00 -3.26 -38.97
CA HIS A 149 1.52 -4.12 -37.90
C HIS A 149 2.18 -3.77 -36.56
N ILE A 150 1.35 -3.71 -35.52
CA ILE A 150 1.76 -3.55 -34.12
C ILE A 150 1.33 -4.80 -33.37
N VAL A 151 2.25 -5.41 -32.63
CA VAL A 151 1.98 -6.57 -31.79
C VAL A 151 2.46 -6.28 -30.37
N LEU A 152 1.59 -6.52 -29.39
CA LEU A 152 1.89 -6.38 -27.97
C LEU A 152 2.05 -7.75 -27.34
N SER A 153 3.20 -8.04 -26.76
CA SER A 153 3.48 -9.30 -26.07
C SER A 153 3.75 -9.01 -24.59
N SER A 154 2.90 -9.53 -23.71
CA SER A 154 2.89 -9.25 -22.27
C SER A 154 3.27 -10.49 -21.47
N ARG A 155 4.46 -10.50 -20.86
CA ARG A 155 5.04 -11.64 -20.12
C ARG A 155 4.94 -11.40 -18.62
N GLN A 156 4.37 -12.33 -17.87
CA GLN A 156 4.45 -12.30 -16.41
C GLN A 156 5.84 -12.79 -15.97
N ASN A 157 6.59 -11.91 -15.29
CA ASN A 157 7.95 -12.15 -14.86
C ASN A 157 8.03 -12.89 -13.52
N GLN A 158 6.98 -12.87 -12.70
CA GLN A 158 6.88 -13.72 -11.52
C GLN A 158 6.40 -15.12 -11.90
N PRO A 159 7.10 -16.19 -11.46
CA PRO A 159 6.73 -17.53 -11.84
C PRO A 159 5.35 -17.92 -11.29
N GLN A 160 4.47 -18.38 -12.16
CA GLN A 160 3.17 -18.96 -11.85
C GLN A 160 3.32 -20.48 -11.92
N ASN A 161 3.39 -21.15 -10.77
CA ASN A 161 3.68 -22.59 -10.68
C ASN A 161 4.97 -23.00 -11.44
N GLY A 162 6.00 -22.15 -11.39
CA GLY A 162 7.27 -22.37 -12.08
C GLY A 162 7.30 -22.01 -13.57
N GLN A 163 6.23 -21.44 -14.11
CA GLN A 163 6.12 -21.00 -15.52
C GLN A 163 5.95 -19.48 -15.62
N PHE A 164 6.26 -18.91 -16.79
CA PHE A 164 6.16 -17.48 -17.06
C PHE A 164 5.13 -17.24 -18.18
N PRO A 165 3.84 -17.08 -17.86
CA PRO A 165 2.78 -17.03 -18.87
C PRO A 165 2.88 -15.76 -19.73
N LEU A 166 2.50 -15.89 -21.00
CA LEU A 166 2.54 -14.80 -21.98
C LEU A 166 1.17 -14.66 -22.66
N VAL A 167 0.75 -13.41 -22.85
CA VAL A 167 -0.38 -13.00 -23.69
C VAL A 167 0.16 -12.13 -24.83
N GLU A 168 -0.17 -12.46 -26.07
CA GLU A 168 0.14 -11.66 -27.25
C GLU A 168 -1.13 -11.15 -27.92
N GLN A 169 -1.21 -9.86 -28.24
CA GLN A 169 -2.39 -9.20 -28.80
C GLN A 169 -2.02 -8.39 -30.04
N GLY A 170 -2.88 -8.44 -31.06
CA GLY A 170 -2.65 -7.75 -32.32
C GLY A 170 -3.89 -7.67 -33.20
N SER A 171 -3.70 -7.24 -34.46
CA SER A 171 -4.75 -7.22 -35.49
C SER A 171 -4.23 -7.74 -36.82
N PHE A 172 -5.12 -8.29 -37.64
CA PHE A 172 -4.82 -8.64 -39.03
C PHE A 172 -4.75 -7.42 -39.95
N GLN A 173 -5.36 -6.31 -39.55
CA GLN A 173 -5.31 -5.03 -40.23
C GLN A 173 -4.16 -4.18 -39.66
N ALA A 174 -3.81 -3.13 -40.39
CA ALA A 174 -2.82 -2.16 -39.95
C ALA A 174 -3.31 -1.40 -38.71
N LEU A 175 -2.38 -1.18 -37.77
CA LEU A 175 -2.61 -0.44 -36.55
C LEU A 175 -1.78 0.84 -36.56
N LYS A 176 -2.37 1.95 -36.12
CA LYS A 176 -1.68 3.25 -36.03
C LYS A 176 -1.25 3.61 -34.62
N GLY A 177 -1.76 2.91 -33.60
CA GLY A 177 -1.23 3.10 -32.28
C GLY A 177 -1.62 2.10 -31.21
N PHE A 178 -0.98 2.25 -30.05
CA PHE A 178 -1.12 1.38 -28.88
C PHE A 178 -0.94 2.13 -27.55
N SER A 179 -1.35 1.49 -26.46
CA SER A 179 -0.96 1.82 -25.07
C SER A 179 -0.91 0.54 -24.23
N THR A 180 -0.21 0.55 -23.09
CA THR A 180 0.00 -0.66 -22.27
C THR A 180 -0.51 -0.55 -20.83
N ASP A 181 -0.88 0.65 -20.39
CA ASP A 181 -1.39 0.88 -19.05
C ASP A 181 -2.68 1.72 -19.06
N GLY A 182 -3.59 1.40 -18.14
CA GLY A 182 -4.91 2.01 -18.06
C GLY A 182 -4.88 3.48 -17.68
N TYR A 183 -3.80 3.98 -17.06
CA TYR A 183 -3.61 5.42 -16.87
C TYR A 183 -3.36 6.15 -18.20
N GLN A 184 -2.78 5.50 -19.21
CA GLN A 184 -2.68 6.08 -20.57
C GLN A 184 -4.03 6.06 -21.28
N PHE A 185 -4.82 5.00 -21.08
CA PHE A 185 -6.08 4.80 -21.80
C PHE A 185 -7.25 5.60 -21.18
N PHE A 186 -7.51 5.37 -19.89
CA PHE A 186 -8.62 6.01 -19.19
C PHE A 186 -8.26 7.42 -18.73
N GLY A 187 -7.01 7.64 -18.32
CA GLY A 187 -6.54 8.94 -17.83
C GLY A 187 -7.01 9.27 -16.41
N ARG A 188 -6.26 10.13 -15.72
CA ARG A 188 -6.62 10.63 -14.38
C ARG A 188 -7.96 11.36 -14.38
N SER A 189 -8.32 11.99 -15.50
CA SER A 189 -9.59 12.66 -15.74
C SER A 189 -10.80 11.72 -15.73
N TYR A 190 -10.63 10.39 -15.83
CA TYR A 190 -11.74 9.44 -15.74
C TYR A 190 -12.50 9.58 -14.42
N LYS A 191 -11.80 9.90 -13.32
CA LYS A 191 -12.37 10.05 -11.98
C LYS A 191 -13.46 11.12 -11.91
N GLU A 192 -13.40 12.13 -12.80
CA GLU A 192 -14.41 13.18 -12.93
C GLU A 192 -15.32 12.98 -14.14
N THR A 193 -14.77 12.63 -15.30
CA THR A 193 -15.51 12.60 -16.57
C THR A 193 -16.28 11.30 -16.79
N ASN A 194 -15.86 10.22 -16.12
CA ASN A 194 -16.31 8.85 -16.34
C ASN A 194 -16.19 8.40 -17.81
N GLN A 195 -15.23 8.96 -18.55
CA GLN A 195 -14.96 8.68 -19.96
C GLN A 195 -13.46 8.40 -20.16
N PRO A 196 -13.09 7.42 -21.01
CA PRO A 196 -11.68 7.18 -21.31
C PRO A 196 -11.06 8.35 -22.08
N ALA A 197 -10.04 8.98 -21.51
CA ALA A 197 -9.39 10.17 -22.08
C ALA A 197 -8.81 9.92 -23.48
N ALA A 198 -8.22 8.73 -23.72
CA ALA A 198 -7.57 8.40 -24.97
C ALA A 198 -8.53 8.36 -26.17
N LEU A 199 -9.82 8.10 -25.97
CA LEU A 199 -10.81 8.04 -27.06
C LEU A 199 -11.11 9.41 -27.67
N SER A 200 -10.78 10.49 -26.97
CA SER A 200 -10.89 11.87 -27.46
C SER A 200 -9.61 12.35 -28.17
N GLN A 201 -8.52 11.57 -28.13
CA GLN A 201 -7.24 11.92 -28.73
C GLN A 201 -7.12 11.33 -30.14
N GLU A 202 -6.30 11.92 -31.00
CA GLU A 202 -6.15 11.40 -32.37
C GLU A 202 -5.44 10.04 -32.43
N THR A 203 -4.46 9.85 -31.56
CA THR A 203 -3.70 8.62 -31.43
C THR A 203 -3.63 8.19 -29.98
N LEU A 204 -3.54 6.87 -29.75
CA LEU A 204 -3.06 6.34 -28.47
C LEU A 204 -1.61 6.81 -28.21
N ALA A 205 -1.15 6.64 -26.97
CA ALA A 205 0.12 7.20 -26.49
C ALA A 205 1.36 6.71 -27.27
N ASN A 206 1.31 5.52 -27.89
CA ASN A 206 2.41 4.93 -28.65
C ASN A 206 3.71 4.77 -27.86
N GLU A 207 3.58 4.51 -26.57
CA GLU A 207 4.69 4.26 -25.66
C GLU A 207 4.29 3.14 -24.68
N VAL A 208 5.29 2.40 -24.19
CA VAL A 208 5.10 1.46 -23.10
C VAL A 208 5.16 2.22 -21.79
N TYR A 209 4.10 2.14 -21.00
CA TYR A 209 4.12 2.54 -19.60
C TYR A 209 4.00 1.30 -18.72
N GLN A 210 5.02 1.06 -17.91
CA GLN A 210 5.08 0.00 -16.91
C GLN A 210 4.65 0.53 -15.55
N TYR A 211 3.42 0.26 -15.15
CA TYR A 211 2.92 0.71 -13.86
C TYR A 211 1.99 -0.32 -13.19
N GLU A 212 0.82 0.10 -12.73
CA GLU A 212 -0.04 -0.66 -11.81
C GLU A 212 -1.41 -0.98 -12.40
N PHE A 213 -1.66 -0.67 -13.67
CA PHE A 213 -2.91 -0.98 -14.33
C PHE A 213 -2.65 -1.55 -15.73
N ALA A 214 -2.05 -2.73 -15.81
CA ALA A 214 -1.76 -3.39 -17.09
C ALA A 214 -3.02 -3.50 -17.97
N TYR A 215 -3.07 -2.70 -19.03
CA TYR A 215 -4.20 -2.54 -19.92
C TYR A 215 -3.70 -2.27 -21.33
N THR A 216 -3.79 -3.28 -22.19
CA THR A 216 -3.37 -3.15 -23.58
C THR A 216 -4.49 -2.52 -24.40
N ALA A 217 -4.13 -1.53 -25.22
CA ALA A 217 -5.03 -0.98 -26.22
C ALA A 217 -4.38 -0.92 -27.60
N LEU A 218 -5.18 -1.13 -28.65
CA LEU A 218 -4.76 -1.13 -30.05
C LEU A 218 -5.73 -0.27 -30.88
N GLN A 219 -5.19 0.59 -31.73
CA GLN A 219 -5.95 1.53 -32.55
C GLN A 219 -5.70 1.28 -34.04
N THR A 220 -6.79 1.11 -34.78
CA THR A 220 -6.76 0.91 -36.24
C THR A 220 -6.51 2.22 -37.01
N GLN A 221 -6.24 2.10 -38.30
CA GLN A 221 -6.28 3.25 -39.22
C GLN A 221 -7.73 3.73 -39.40
N TRP A 222 -7.93 5.00 -39.80
CA TRP A 222 -9.25 5.46 -40.27
C TRP A 222 -9.64 4.70 -41.54
N LEU A 223 -10.85 4.14 -41.54
CA LEU A 223 -11.42 3.34 -42.61
C LEU A 223 -12.59 4.10 -43.24
N ALA A 224 -12.57 4.22 -44.57
CA ALA A 224 -13.75 4.66 -45.31
C ALA A 224 -14.77 3.51 -45.33
N VAL A 225 -15.90 3.69 -44.66
CA VAL A 225 -16.94 2.66 -44.60
C VAL A 225 -17.85 2.80 -45.83
N SER A 226 -18.25 1.65 -46.37
CA SER A 226 -19.19 1.55 -47.49
C SER A 226 -20.34 0.60 -47.14
N GLU A 227 -21.36 0.56 -47.99
CA GLU A 227 -22.46 -0.43 -47.88
C GLU A 227 -21.96 -1.89 -47.95
N THR A 228 -20.76 -2.13 -48.47
CA THR A 228 -20.14 -3.46 -48.40
C THR A 228 -19.45 -3.61 -47.05
N PRO A 229 -19.82 -4.62 -46.22
CA PRO A 229 -19.22 -4.82 -44.92
C PRO A 229 -17.69 -4.97 -45.01
N THR A 230 -16.99 -4.14 -44.26
CA THR A 230 -15.54 -4.21 -44.09
C THR A 230 -15.24 -5.00 -42.82
N GLU A 231 -14.39 -6.02 -42.93
CA GLU A 231 -14.01 -6.90 -41.82
C GLU A 231 -12.67 -6.47 -41.21
N ILE A 232 -12.67 -6.34 -39.88
CA ILE A 232 -11.51 -6.07 -39.04
C ILE A 232 -11.41 -7.17 -37.99
N VAL A 233 -10.21 -7.69 -37.73
CA VAL A 233 -9.99 -8.77 -36.78
C VAL A 233 -8.90 -8.39 -35.79
N PHE A 234 -9.24 -8.40 -34.52
CA PHE A 234 -8.27 -8.43 -33.42
C PHE A 234 -8.11 -9.86 -32.93
N TYR A 235 -6.91 -10.20 -32.48
CA TYR A 235 -6.62 -11.51 -31.91
C TYR A 235 -5.91 -11.35 -30.56
N ALA A 236 -6.04 -12.37 -29.73
CA ALA A 236 -5.09 -12.62 -28.67
C ALA A 236 -4.69 -14.09 -28.66
N ALA A 237 -3.42 -14.36 -28.38
CA ALA A 237 -2.84 -15.69 -28.29
C ALA A 237 -2.10 -15.84 -26.96
N VAL A 238 -2.14 -17.03 -26.39
CA VAL A 238 -1.59 -17.31 -25.07
C VAL A 238 -0.65 -18.51 -25.10
N LYS A 239 0.35 -18.49 -24.23
CA LYS A 239 1.17 -19.66 -23.96
C LYS A 239 1.54 -19.75 -22.49
N ALA A 240 1.57 -20.98 -21.99
CA ALA A 240 1.81 -21.27 -20.58
C ALA A 240 3.18 -20.79 -20.09
N ASN A 241 4.22 -20.82 -20.95
CA ASN A 241 5.58 -20.51 -20.53
C ASN A 241 6.39 -19.78 -21.62
N GLN A 242 6.97 -18.65 -21.23
CA GLN A 242 7.98 -17.89 -21.95
C GLN A 242 9.20 -17.70 -21.04
N ALA A 243 10.10 -18.67 -21.02
CA ALA A 243 11.24 -18.64 -20.08
C ALA A 243 12.24 -17.51 -20.37
N THR A 244 12.34 -17.06 -21.62
CA THR A 244 13.27 -16.00 -22.04
C THR A 244 12.56 -14.66 -22.18
N ALA A 245 13.32 -13.57 -22.18
CA ALA A 245 12.81 -12.25 -22.56
C ALA A 245 12.14 -12.28 -23.94
N VAL A 246 11.17 -11.38 -24.15
CA VAL A 246 10.47 -11.25 -25.43
C VAL A 246 11.16 -10.16 -26.25
N ASN A 247 11.60 -10.49 -27.47
CA ASN A 247 12.28 -9.56 -28.37
C ASN A 247 11.66 -9.51 -29.77
N GLU A 248 10.67 -10.36 -30.03
CA GLU A 248 9.97 -10.51 -31.31
C GLU A 248 8.58 -11.12 -31.06
N PRO A 249 7.65 -11.06 -32.03
CA PRO A 249 6.37 -11.74 -31.91
C PRO A 249 6.55 -13.24 -31.67
N GLN A 250 5.76 -13.78 -30.76
CA GLN A 250 5.87 -15.15 -30.26
C GLN A 250 4.95 -16.12 -31.00
N PHE A 251 4.02 -15.60 -31.79
CA PHE A 251 3.13 -16.37 -32.66
C PHE A 251 3.27 -15.90 -34.10
N ALA A 252 3.30 -16.86 -35.04
CA ALA A 252 3.34 -16.52 -36.46
C ALA A 252 1.97 -15.99 -36.91
N LEU A 253 1.95 -14.78 -37.48
CA LEU A 253 0.72 -14.13 -37.96
C LEU A 253 -0.04 -15.00 -38.98
N GLU A 254 0.66 -15.69 -39.87
CA GLU A 254 0.03 -16.58 -40.86
C GLU A 254 -0.66 -17.78 -40.19
N THR A 255 -0.09 -18.35 -39.13
CA THR A 255 -0.74 -19.43 -38.37
C THR A 255 -2.00 -18.94 -37.66
N LEU A 256 -1.99 -17.70 -37.13
CA LEU A 256 -3.18 -17.09 -36.55
C LEU A 256 -4.26 -16.84 -37.61
N LYS A 257 -3.89 -16.40 -38.81
CA LYS A 257 -4.82 -16.23 -39.94
C LYS A 257 -5.40 -17.58 -40.39
N GLU A 258 -4.58 -18.62 -40.51
CA GLU A 258 -5.05 -19.98 -40.84
C GLU A 258 -6.03 -20.50 -39.79
N THR A 259 -5.71 -20.29 -38.51
CA THR A 259 -6.59 -20.66 -37.38
C THR A 259 -7.93 -19.92 -37.45
N TYR A 260 -7.88 -18.62 -37.73
CA TYR A 260 -9.08 -17.80 -37.92
C TYR A 260 -9.90 -18.25 -39.15
N GLN A 261 -9.25 -18.54 -40.28
CA GLN A 261 -9.93 -19.00 -41.51
C GLN A 261 -10.60 -20.37 -41.36
N ALA A 262 -10.12 -21.19 -40.43
CA ALA A 262 -10.75 -22.46 -40.07
C ALA A 262 -12.00 -22.29 -39.20
N LEU A 263 -12.23 -21.10 -38.62
CA LEU A 263 -13.45 -20.79 -37.88
C LEU A 263 -14.63 -20.56 -38.81
N SER A 264 -15.81 -20.92 -38.33
CA SER A 264 -17.08 -20.71 -39.02
C SER A 264 -17.97 -19.80 -38.18
N PHE A 265 -18.40 -18.68 -38.76
CA PHE A 265 -19.28 -17.74 -38.06
C PHE A 265 -20.73 -17.92 -38.49
N ASP A 266 -21.59 -18.23 -37.53
CA ASP A 266 -23.02 -18.41 -37.75
C ASP A 266 -23.74 -17.05 -37.73
N SER A 267 -24.85 -16.96 -38.47
CA SER A 267 -25.76 -15.81 -38.40
C SER A 267 -26.68 -15.98 -37.19
N LEU A 268 -26.34 -15.35 -36.07
CA LEU A 268 -27.13 -15.39 -34.84
C LEU A 268 -28.17 -14.26 -34.82
N GLN A 269 -29.36 -14.54 -34.29
CA GLN A 269 -30.39 -13.51 -34.09
C GLN A 269 -30.18 -12.81 -32.75
N ALA A 270 -29.51 -11.66 -32.79
CA ALA A 270 -29.26 -10.80 -31.65
C ALA A 270 -30.56 -10.19 -31.08
N THR A 271 -30.65 -10.11 -29.76
CA THR A 271 -31.79 -9.51 -29.06
C THR A 271 -31.36 -8.27 -28.29
N ALA A 272 -32.20 -7.23 -28.31
CA ALA A 272 -31.93 -5.99 -27.59
C ALA A 272 -31.73 -6.27 -26.10
N GLN A 273 -30.66 -5.74 -25.52
CA GLN A 273 -30.38 -5.86 -24.10
C GLN A 273 -31.09 -4.74 -23.31
N PRO A 274 -31.50 -4.99 -22.05
CA PRO A 274 -32.03 -3.95 -21.19
C PRO A 274 -31.04 -2.80 -21.04
N ARG A 275 -31.53 -1.55 -21.17
CA ARG A 275 -30.73 -0.35 -20.95
C ARG A 275 -30.68 -0.03 -19.46
N LYS A 276 -29.48 0.14 -18.92
CA LYS A 276 -29.29 0.58 -17.53
C LYS A 276 -29.92 1.95 -17.32
N ASN A 277 -30.60 2.15 -16.19
CA ASN A 277 -31.20 3.42 -15.81
C ASN A 277 -30.17 4.31 -15.08
N PHE A 278 -28.99 4.47 -15.66
CA PHE A 278 -27.93 5.32 -15.12
C PHE A 278 -27.89 6.67 -15.83
N GLY A 279 -27.91 7.74 -15.03
CA GLY A 279 -27.56 9.08 -15.47
C GLY A 279 -26.04 9.28 -15.43
N ARG A 280 -25.58 10.45 -15.88
CA ARG A 280 -24.18 10.84 -15.67
C ARG A 280 -23.88 10.87 -14.16
N PRO A 281 -22.71 10.36 -13.72
CA PRO A 281 -22.30 10.49 -12.33
C PRO A 281 -22.47 11.92 -11.81
N LEU A 282 -22.83 12.05 -10.54
CA LEU A 282 -22.86 13.32 -9.85
C LEU A 282 -21.42 13.65 -9.43
N THR A 283 -20.87 14.67 -10.07
CA THR A 283 -19.60 15.29 -9.71
C THR A 283 -19.86 16.70 -9.16
N GLY A 284 -19.11 17.08 -8.13
CA GLY A 284 -19.20 18.40 -7.51
C GLY A 284 -18.70 19.50 -8.44
N LEU A 285 -19.42 20.62 -8.47
CA LEU A 285 -18.91 21.86 -9.05
C LEU A 285 -17.77 22.40 -8.20
N THR A 286 -16.80 23.07 -8.82
CA THR A 286 -15.70 23.71 -8.10
C THR A 286 -16.23 24.76 -7.11
N PHE A 287 -15.69 24.74 -5.89
CA PHE A 287 -15.95 25.81 -4.92
C PHE A 287 -15.16 27.07 -5.29
N SER A 288 -15.77 28.24 -5.11
CA SER A 288 -15.06 29.51 -5.20
C SER A 288 -14.20 29.72 -3.96
N THR A 289 -13.22 30.62 -4.05
CA THR A 289 -12.37 31.00 -2.92
C THR A 289 -13.20 31.51 -1.74
N GLU A 290 -14.28 32.26 -1.98
CA GLU A 290 -15.19 32.74 -0.94
C GLU A 290 -15.91 31.60 -0.24
N GLU A 291 -16.42 30.62 -0.99
CA GLU A 291 -17.10 29.44 -0.43
C GLU A 291 -16.13 28.57 0.40
N ILE A 292 -14.87 28.45 -0.04
CA ILE A 292 -13.83 27.75 0.72
C ILE A 292 -13.53 28.50 2.01
N ASN A 293 -13.34 29.82 1.96
CA ASN A 293 -13.02 30.63 3.15
C ASN A 293 -14.19 30.74 4.14
N GLU A 294 -15.44 30.70 3.67
CA GLU A 294 -16.62 30.65 4.54
C GLU A 294 -16.68 29.33 5.30
N ARG A 295 -16.36 28.22 4.61
CA ARG A 295 -16.43 26.86 5.17
C ARG A 295 -15.21 26.51 6.03
N PHE A 296 -14.03 26.96 5.60
CA PHE A 296 -12.74 26.70 6.22
C PHE A 296 -12.02 28.03 6.44
N PRO A 297 -12.43 28.83 7.45
CA PRO A 297 -11.90 30.17 7.68
C PRO A 297 -10.46 30.18 8.20
N GLN A 298 -9.99 29.07 8.75
CA GLN A 298 -8.62 28.89 9.23
C GLN A 298 -7.99 27.72 8.46
N GLN A 299 -6.95 28.05 7.71
CA GLN A 299 -6.24 27.11 6.84
C GLN A 299 -4.74 27.16 7.19
N GLU A 300 -4.14 26.00 7.33
CA GLU A 300 -2.74 25.80 7.65
C GLU A 300 -2.06 24.94 6.58
N ALA A 301 -0.74 25.04 6.44
CA ALA A 301 0.05 24.27 5.48
C ALA A 301 -0.56 24.21 4.06
N VAL A 302 -1.04 25.38 3.58
CA VAL A 302 -1.76 25.54 2.32
C VAL A 302 -0.89 25.14 1.12
N GLU A 303 -1.38 24.20 0.31
CA GLU A 303 -0.72 23.74 -0.92
C GLU A 303 -1.34 24.40 -2.14
N ILE A 304 -0.53 25.21 -2.83
CA ILE A 304 -0.87 25.89 -4.07
C ILE A 304 0.09 25.41 -5.15
N VAL A 305 -0.44 24.98 -6.30
CA VAL A 305 0.32 24.56 -7.48
C VAL A 305 -0.24 25.33 -8.67
N ASP A 306 0.63 26.01 -9.43
CA ASP A 306 0.23 26.83 -10.59
C ASP A 306 -0.93 27.80 -10.30
N GLU A 307 -0.84 28.54 -9.18
CA GLU A 307 -1.86 29.47 -8.67
C GLU A 307 -3.21 28.85 -8.25
N GLN A 308 -3.34 27.51 -8.34
CA GLN A 308 -4.54 26.78 -7.93
C GLN A 308 -4.38 26.20 -6.52
N LEU A 309 -5.37 26.44 -5.66
CA LEU A 309 -5.45 25.81 -4.34
C LEU A 309 -5.78 24.32 -4.51
N TYR A 310 -4.96 23.46 -3.92
CA TYR A 310 -5.10 22.01 -4.01
C TYR A 310 -5.50 21.38 -2.68
N SER A 311 -4.85 21.81 -1.58
CA SER A 311 -5.19 21.31 -0.26
C SER A 311 -4.72 22.23 0.86
N PHE A 312 -5.19 21.96 2.07
CA PHE A 312 -4.75 22.60 3.30
C PHE A 312 -5.13 21.73 4.50
N PHE A 313 -4.59 22.07 5.65
CA PHE A 313 -4.99 21.54 6.95
C PHE A 313 -5.83 22.56 7.71
N THR A 314 -6.61 22.09 8.67
CA THR A 314 -7.37 22.92 9.62
C THR A 314 -6.74 22.82 11.02
N PRO A 315 -7.08 23.73 11.96
CA PRO A 315 -6.52 23.71 13.32
C PRO A 315 -6.81 22.46 14.14
N ASP A 316 -7.85 21.71 13.80
CA ASP A 316 -8.22 20.39 14.34
C ASP A 316 -7.54 19.22 13.57
N TYR A 317 -6.48 19.52 12.82
CA TYR A 317 -5.64 18.57 12.09
C TYR A 317 -6.33 17.86 10.92
N HIS A 318 -7.51 18.31 10.49
CA HIS A 318 -8.16 17.74 9.32
C HIS A 318 -7.41 18.15 8.07
N HIS A 319 -7.30 17.21 7.12
CA HIS A 319 -6.78 17.51 5.79
C HIS A 319 -7.95 17.68 4.83
N VAL A 320 -8.05 18.86 4.22
CA VAL A 320 -9.02 19.15 3.16
C VAL A 320 -8.34 19.06 1.80
N VAL A 321 -8.92 18.29 0.89
CA VAL A 321 -8.48 18.09 -0.49
C VAL A 321 -9.55 18.65 -1.42
N LEU A 322 -9.14 19.48 -2.37
CA LEU A 322 -10.05 19.99 -3.41
C LEU A 322 -10.03 19.08 -4.64
N LYS A 323 -11.14 19.11 -5.39
CA LYS A 323 -11.32 18.33 -6.62
C LYS A 323 -10.15 18.48 -7.59
N GLU A 324 -9.63 19.70 -7.70
CA GLU A 324 -8.56 20.08 -8.62
C GLU A 324 -7.28 19.27 -8.34
N LYS A 325 -6.94 19.01 -7.07
CA LYS A 325 -5.81 18.16 -6.70
C LYS A 325 -6.06 16.72 -7.13
N GLU A 326 -7.21 16.15 -6.75
CA GLU A 326 -7.53 14.76 -7.04
C GLU A 326 -7.58 14.47 -8.54
N ALA A 327 -8.07 15.40 -9.36
CA ALA A 327 -8.07 15.27 -10.82
C ALA A 327 -6.65 15.09 -11.41
N GLN A 328 -5.61 15.60 -10.74
CA GLN A 328 -4.22 15.49 -11.16
C GLN A 328 -3.49 14.27 -10.57
N MET A 329 -4.05 13.60 -9.55
CA MET A 329 -3.41 12.49 -8.84
C MET A 329 -3.50 11.16 -9.61
N GLU A 330 -2.42 10.39 -9.65
CA GLU A 330 -2.46 8.98 -10.07
C GLU A 330 -3.09 8.10 -9.00
N ARG A 331 -2.62 8.22 -7.75
CA ARG A 331 -3.14 7.49 -6.60
C ARG A 331 -4.25 8.29 -5.92
N SER A 332 -5.47 7.78 -5.96
CA SER A 332 -6.64 8.51 -5.44
C SER A 332 -6.59 8.71 -3.94
N HIS A 333 -6.92 9.91 -3.46
CA HIS A 333 -6.98 10.22 -2.04
C HIS A 333 -7.92 9.26 -1.30
N GLY A 334 -7.45 8.71 -0.19
CA GLY A 334 -8.21 7.76 0.62
C GLY A 334 -7.76 7.76 2.08
N HIS A 335 -8.58 7.16 2.94
CA HIS A 335 -8.34 7.10 4.38
C HIS A 335 -8.88 5.78 4.97
N ILE A 336 -8.31 5.34 6.08
CA ILE A 336 -8.73 4.16 6.84
C ILE A 336 -9.18 4.66 8.21
N LEU A 337 -10.46 4.47 8.54
CA LEU A 337 -11.03 4.88 9.81
C LEU A 337 -11.04 3.71 10.80
N LEU A 338 -10.54 3.94 12.00
CA LEU A 338 -10.53 2.97 13.09
C LEU A 338 -11.60 3.35 14.13
N SER A 339 -12.38 2.37 14.58
CA SER A 339 -13.37 2.54 15.64
C SER A 339 -12.86 1.88 16.92
N GLY A 340 -12.65 2.68 17.96
CA GLY A 340 -12.04 2.24 19.22
C GLY A 340 -10.76 2.98 19.59
N GLN A 341 -10.41 2.91 20.86
CA GLN A 341 -9.17 3.42 21.46
C GLN A 341 -8.28 2.27 21.99
N GLU A 342 -8.69 1.03 21.74
CA GLU A 342 -8.00 -0.17 22.17
C GLU A 342 -6.65 -0.29 21.46
N LEU A 343 -5.59 -0.41 22.25
CA LEU A 343 -4.25 -0.71 21.76
C LEU A 343 -3.93 -2.21 21.84
N ILE A 344 -4.73 -2.99 22.58
CA ILE A 344 -4.50 -4.43 22.77
C ILE A 344 -5.15 -5.20 21.61
N VAL A 345 -4.36 -6.00 20.91
CA VAL A 345 -4.79 -6.69 19.68
C VAL A 345 -5.82 -7.79 19.92
N ASP A 346 -5.87 -8.35 21.12
CA ASP A 346 -6.91 -9.28 21.57
C ASP A 346 -8.30 -8.64 21.67
N GLN A 347 -8.36 -7.30 21.65
CA GLN A 347 -9.59 -6.51 21.61
C GLN A 347 -9.75 -5.90 20.21
N PRO A 348 -10.09 -6.71 19.20
CA PRO A 348 -10.10 -6.27 17.81
C PRO A 348 -11.04 -5.09 17.60
N ILE A 349 -10.55 -4.16 16.78
CA ILE A 349 -11.23 -2.93 16.41
C ILE A 349 -12.01 -3.12 15.10
N LEU A 350 -13.03 -2.29 14.91
CA LEU A 350 -13.74 -2.18 13.65
C LEU A 350 -13.03 -1.14 12.77
N SER A 351 -12.86 -1.43 11.48
CA SER A 351 -12.23 -0.54 10.51
C SER A 351 -13.06 -0.39 9.26
N THR A 352 -12.93 0.73 8.54
CA THR A 352 -13.48 0.97 7.19
C THR A 352 -12.52 1.81 6.37
N THR A 353 -12.42 1.53 5.08
CA THR A 353 -11.62 2.31 4.12
C THR A 353 -12.53 3.17 3.26
N VAL A 354 -12.15 4.43 3.04
CA VAL A 354 -12.91 5.42 2.28
C VAL A 354 -12.03 6.09 1.22
N TYR A 355 -12.63 6.54 0.12
CA TYR A 355 -11.92 7.27 -0.95
C TYR A 355 -12.69 8.51 -1.41
N MET A 356 -11.94 9.54 -1.81
CA MET A 356 -12.50 10.80 -2.31
C MET A 356 -13.49 10.58 -3.45
N THR A 357 -13.24 9.62 -4.34
CA THR A 357 -14.05 9.33 -5.54
C THR A 357 -15.37 8.60 -5.25
N GLY A 358 -16.06 8.95 -4.16
CA GLY A 358 -17.39 8.42 -3.83
C GLY A 358 -17.38 6.96 -3.38
N MET A 359 -16.34 6.54 -2.64
CA MET A 359 -16.34 5.28 -1.89
C MET A 359 -16.52 5.60 -0.41
N PHE A 360 -17.75 5.45 0.09
CA PHE A 360 -18.12 5.96 1.41
C PHE A 360 -17.80 5.00 2.55
N ASN A 361 -17.74 3.71 2.24
CA ASN A 361 -17.21 2.63 3.08
C ASN A 361 -16.76 1.48 2.17
N SER A 362 -15.62 0.88 2.46
CA SER A 362 -15.11 -0.34 1.79
C SER A 362 -14.26 -1.12 2.80
N GLN A 363 -14.08 -2.41 2.58
CA GLN A 363 -13.32 -3.27 3.49
C GLN A 363 -13.71 -3.07 4.97
N ILE A 364 -15.02 -3.02 5.26
CA ILE A 364 -15.47 -2.98 6.66
C ILE A 364 -15.08 -4.30 7.32
N VAL A 365 -14.26 -4.25 8.36
CA VAL A 365 -13.68 -5.43 9.01
C VAL A 365 -13.65 -5.26 10.53
N LEU A 366 -13.91 -6.34 11.27
CA LEU A 366 -13.77 -6.41 12.72
C LEU A 366 -12.67 -7.42 13.05
N GLY A 367 -11.50 -6.92 13.44
CA GLY A 367 -10.29 -7.72 13.57
C GLY A 367 -9.71 -8.06 12.20
N ASN A 368 -9.75 -9.35 11.81
CA ASN A 368 -9.08 -9.85 10.61
C ASN A 368 -9.50 -9.10 9.32
N THR A 369 -8.55 -8.44 8.66
CA THR A 369 -8.84 -7.56 7.52
C THR A 369 -9.09 -8.31 6.19
N ASN A 370 -8.79 -9.61 6.14
CA ASN A 370 -9.00 -10.45 4.96
C ASN A 370 -10.29 -11.28 5.11
N MET A 371 -10.45 -11.93 6.26
CA MET A 371 -11.51 -12.91 6.51
C MET A 371 -12.78 -12.30 7.08
N ASN A 372 -12.69 -11.49 8.14
CA ASN A 372 -13.85 -10.93 8.85
C ASN A 372 -14.45 -9.73 8.10
N LYS A 373 -14.50 -9.79 6.77
CA LYS A 373 -14.80 -8.67 5.88
C LYS A 373 -16.30 -8.61 5.54
N LEU A 374 -16.95 -7.52 5.96
CA LEU A 374 -18.34 -7.20 5.63
C LEU A 374 -18.47 -6.68 4.20
N LEU A 375 -17.71 -5.64 3.82
CA LEU A 375 -17.79 -4.99 2.50
C LEU A 375 -16.55 -5.29 1.65
N SER A 376 -16.72 -5.38 0.33
CA SER A 376 -15.61 -5.58 -0.62
C SER A 376 -14.57 -4.45 -0.59
N ASN A 377 -13.38 -4.77 -1.11
CA ASN A 377 -12.25 -3.84 -1.22
C ASN A 377 -12.47 -2.84 -2.36
N SER A 378 -11.79 -1.70 -2.28
CA SER A 378 -11.62 -0.83 -3.45
C SER A 378 -10.65 -1.50 -4.42
N ARG A 379 -10.98 -1.46 -5.72
CA ARG A 379 -10.16 -2.00 -6.80
C ARG A 379 -9.94 -0.94 -7.85
N ASN A 380 -8.71 -0.84 -8.32
CA ASN A 380 -8.22 0.20 -9.23
C ASN A 380 -8.36 1.65 -8.69
N SER A 381 -7.28 2.43 -8.76
CA SER A 381 -7.28 3.82 -8.26
C SER A 381 -8.22 4.76 -9.05
N LEU A 382 -8.45 4.53 -10.34
CA LEU A 382 -9.25 5.40 -11.20
C LEU A 382 -10.77 5.21 -11.03
N ASN A 383 -11.21 4.37 -10.09
CA ASN A 383 -12.63 4.17 -9.74
C ASN A 383 -13.50 3.72 -10.95
N LEU A 384 -12.98 2.82 -11.78
CA LEU A 384 -13.73 2.27 -12.93
C LEU A 384 -14.87 1.36 -12.48
N PHE A 385 -14.56 0.42 -11.60
CA PHE A 385 -15.53 -0.51 -11.01
C PHE A 385 -16.16 0.13 -9.78
N LYS A 386 -17.45 0.46 -9.89
CA LYS A 386 -18.21 1.19 -8.89
C LYS A 386 -19.24 0.31 -8.18
N ARG A 387 -19.20 -1.01 -8.36
CA ARG A 387 -19.95 -1.96 -7.50
C ARG A 387 -19.35 -2.07 -6.10
N SER A 388 -18.04 -1.91 -5.97
CA SER A 388 -17.31 -2.16 -4.72
C SER A 388 -17.75 -1.29 -3.55
N GLY A 389 -17.65 -1.87 -2.35
CA GLY A 389 -17.95 -1.22 -1.08
C GLY A 389 -19.40 -0.76 -0.94
N GLN A 390 -19.56 0.43 -0.37
CA GLN A 390 -20.82 1.14 -0.21
C GLN A 390 -20.82 2.40 -1.09
N ARG A 391 -21.81 2.51 -1.98
CA ARG A 391 -21.98 3.64 -2.89
C ARG A 391 -23.36 4.28 -2.73
N ILE A 392 -23.44 5.56 -3.07
CA ILE A 392 -24.64 6.37 -2.93
C ILE A 392 -25.06 6.90 -4.29
N TYR A 393 -26.33 6.73 -4.61
CA TYR A 393 -26.97 7.20 -5.82
C TYR A 393 -28.10 8.16 -5.47
N LEU A 394 -28.19 9.25 -6.24
CA LEU A 394 -29.31 10.18 -6.20
C LEU A 394 -30.20 9.94 -7.42
N LYS A 395 -31.52 9.91 -7.23
CA LYS A 395 -32.49 9.79 -8.33
C LYS A 395 -32.77 11.15 -8.97
N ASP A 396 -32.63 11.23 -10.28
CA ASP A 396 -32.88 12.42 -11.10
C ASP A 396 -33.79 12.04 -12.28
N GLY A 397 -35.08 12.36 -12.17
CA GLY A 397 -36.12 11.81 -13.05
C GLY A 397 -36.21 10.28 -12.94
N ASP A 398 -36.06 9.60 -14.09
CA ASP A 398 -36.05 8.13 -14.17
C ASP A 398 -34.64 7.52 -14.05
N GLN A 399 -33.61 8.35 -13.89
CA GLN A 399 -32.20 7.94 -13.90
C GLN A 399 -31.59 7.99 -12.51
N TRP A 400 -30.66 7.07 -12.24
CA TRP A 400 -29.85 7.06 -11.02
C TRP A 400 -28.46 7.62 -11.31
N ARG A 401 -28.03 8.60 -10.50
CA ARG A 401 -26.73 9.26 -10.62
C ARG A 401 -25.87 8.89 -9.41
N ILE A 402 -24.85 8.07 -9.63
CA ILE A 402 -23.87 7.74 -8.57
C ILE A 402 -23.05 8.98 -8.19
N LEU A 403 -22.87 9.21 -6.89
CA LEU A 403 -21.95 10.23 -6.38
C LEU A 403 -20.50 9.73 -6.55
N THR A 404 -19.65 10.53 -7.20
CA THR A 404 -18.25 10.18 -7.49
C THR A 404 -17.29 11.24 -7.00
N MET A 405 -16.82 12.15 -7.86
CA MET A 405 -15.87 13.20 -7.49
C MET A 405 -16.58 14.34 -6.74
N PRO A 406 -16.29 14.60 -5.45
CA PRO A 406 -16.82 15.76 -4.74
C PRO A 406 -16.08 17.03 -5.14
N SER A 407 -16.58 18.16 -4.66
CA SER A 407 -15.92 19.48 -4.77
C SER A 407 -14.76 19.60 -3.78
N ALA A 408 -14.96 19.05 -2.57
CA ALA A 408 -13.96 18.97 -1.52
C ALA A 408 -14.13 17.66 -0.72
N PHE A 409 -13.03 17.17 -0.18
CA PHE A 409 -12.96 15.99 0.67
C PHE A 409 -12.14 16.31 1.93
N GLU A 410 -12.79 16.27 3.08
CA GLU A 410 -12.20 16.58 4.38
C GLU A 410 -11.98 15.27 5.15
N MET A 411 -10.77 15.03 5.63
CA MET A 411 -10.41 13.86 6.42
C MET A 411 -9.96 14.29 7.81
N GLY A 412 -10.64 13.80 8.84
CA GLY A 412 -10.15 13.79 10.22
C GLY A 412 -9.54 12.43 10.57
N LEU A 413 -9.00 12.27 11.79
CA LEU A 413 -8.35 11.02 12.19
C LEU A 413 -9.33 9.83 12.17
N ASN A 414 -10.56 10.04 12.63
CA ASN A 414 -11.63 9.04 12.67
C ASN A 414 -12.89 9.46 11.86
N SER A 415 -12.74 10.41 10.93
CA SER A 415 -13.86 10.95 10.15
C SER A 415 -13.47 11.29 8.70
N ALA A 416 -14.45 11.29 7.81
CA ALA A 416 -14.30 11.69 6.42
C ALA A 416 -15.60 12.33 5.90
N THR A 417 -15.49 13.44 5.18
CA THR A 417 -16.63 14.20 4.65
C THR A 417 -16.43 14.60 3.20
N TRP A 418 -17.43 14.32 2.37
CA TRP A 418 -17.51 14.69 0.97
C TRP A 418 -18.52 15.81 0.78
N TYR A 419 -18.11 16.86 0.06
CA TYR A 419 -18.98 18.00 -0.26
C TYR A 419 -19.26 18.05 -1.76
N TYR A 420 -20.49 17.75 -2.18
CA TYR A 420 -20.92 17.81 -3.58
C TYR A 420 -21.74 19.07 -3.84
N LYS A 421 -21.08 20.13 -4.32
CA LYS A 421 -21.73 21.34 -4.78
C LYS A 421 -22.46 21.05 -6.08
N THR A 422 -23.74 21.38 -6.11
CA THR A 422 -24.58 21.37 -7.29
C THR A 422 -24.94 22.80 -7.68
N ALA A 423 -25.82 23.01 -8.66
CA ALA A 423 -26.19 24.36 -9.09
C ALA A 423 -26.88 25.18 -7.98
N ASP A 424 -27.53 24.51 -7.03
CA ASP A 424 -28.45 25.15 -6.09
C ASP A 424 -28.56 24.45 -4.72
N ASP A 425 -27.62 23.55 -4.42
CA ASP A 425 -27.48 22.82 -3.16
C ASP A 425 -26.04 22.31 -2.95
N VAL A 426 -25.70 21.95 -1.72
CA VAL A 426 -24.50 21.17 -1.39
C VAL A 426 -24.96 19.91 -0.67
N ILE A 427 -24.65 18.75 -1.25
CA ILE A 427 -24.88 17.46 -0.61
C ILE A 427 -23.62 17.11 0.17
N GLN A 428 -23.76 16.99 1.49
CA GLN A 428 -22.71 16.54 2.39
C GLN A 428 -22.92 15.06 2.69
N VAL A 429 -21.87 14.26 2.52
CA VAL A 429 -21.82 12.90 3.07
C VAL A 429 -20.72 12.88 4.12
N THR A 430 -20.99 12.34 5.29
CA THR A 430 -19.99 12.19 6.35
C THR A 430 -20.02 10.76 6.85
N THR A 431 -18.85 10.10 6.86
CA THR A 431 -18.61 8.82 7.54
C THR A 431 -17.65 9.06 8.70
N PHE A 432 -17.97 8.56 9.89
CA PHE A 432 -17.08 8.64 11.05
C PHE A 432 -17.21 7.40 11.94
N THR A 433 -16.20 7.15 12.75
CA THR A 433 -16.20 6.05 13.71
C THR A 433 -16.34 6.55 15.13
N LYS A 434 -16.98 5.72 15.97
CA LYS A 434 -17.05 5.98 17.40
C LYS A 434 -15.67 5.80 18.03
N ALA A 435 -15.24 6.75 18.85
CA ALA A 435 -13.95 6.70 19.51
C ALA A 435 -13.89 5.53 20.51
N ASN A 436 -15.00 5.20 21.18
CA ASN A 436 -15.07 4.05 22.08
C ASN A 436 -16.23 3.11 21.69
N GLY A 437 -15.94 2.11 20.87
CA GLY A 437 -16.91 1.11 20.41
C GLY A 437 -16.55 0.52 19.06
N ARG A 438 -17.45 -0.30 18.50
CA ARG A 438 -17.31 -0.92 17.18
C ARG A 438 -18.44 -0.45 16.28
N THR A 439 -18.43 0.85 15.99
CA THR A 439 -19.54 1.53 15.33
C THR A 439 -19.02 2.50 14.26
N ILE A 440 -19.51 2.35 13.03
CA ILE A 440 -19.34 3.30 11.93
C ILE A 440 -20.69 4.00 11.71
N ALA A 441 -20.69 5.31 11.61
CA ALA A 441 -21.87 6.10 11.27
C ALA A 441 -21.66 6.80 9.94
N THR A 442 -22.69 6.79 9.09
CA THR A 442 -22.71 7.56 7.84
C THR A 442 -23.99 8.38 7.77
N THR A 443 -23.85 9.64 7.40
CA THR A 443 -24.96 10.59 7.20
C THR A 443 -24.83 11.26 5.84
N ILE A 444 -25.96 11.39 5.14
CA ILE A 444 -26.14 12.12 3.88
C ILE A 444 -27.08 13.28 4.20
N THR A 445 -26.70 14.51 3.89
CA THR A 445 -27.50 15.71 4.19
C THR A 445 -27.46 16.71 3.03
N SER A 446 -28.62 17.27 2.69
CA SER A 446 -28.73 18.48 1.88
C SER A 446 -28.55 19.73 2.76
N GLU A 447 -27.59 20.59 2.46
CA GLU A 447 -27.40 21.86 3.19
C GLU A 447 -28.62 22.78 3.05
N GLN A 448 -29.36 22.69 1.94
CA GLN A 448 -30.59 23.45 1.72
C GLN A 448 -31.85 22.76 2.23
N GLY A 449 -31.73 21.60 2.90
CA GLY A 449 -32.86 20.83 3.42
C GLY A 449 -33.78 20.25 2.33
N ARG A 450 -33.25 20.07 1.11
CA ARG A 450 -34.00 19.52 -0.03
C ARG A 450 -34.12 18.02 0.07
N ALA A 451 -35.32 17.51 -0.18
CA ALA A 451 -35.60 16.09 -0.18
C ALA A 451 -35.21 15.44 -1.51
N TYR A 452 -34.45 14.34 -1.45
CA TYR A 452 -34.06 13.54 -2.60
C TYR A 452 -34.44 12.07 -2.41
N THR A 453 -34.55 11.33 -3.51
CA THR A 453 -34.66 9.88 -3.45
C THR A 453 -33.28 9.27 -3.61
N TRP A 454 -32.92 8.38 -2.68
CA TRP A 454 -31.59 7.80 -2.58
C TRP A 454 -31.63 6.29 -2.82
N ALA A 455 -30.56 5.75 -3.40
CA ALA A 455 -30.25 4.33 -3.35
C ALA A 455 -28.82 4.14 -2.82
N ILE A 456 -28.66 3.26 -1.84
CA ILE A 456 -27.38 2.94 -1.22
C ILE A 456 -27.06 1.49 -1.50
N THR A 457 -26.08 1.26 -2.35
CA THR A 457 -25.65 -0.09 -2.74
C THR A 457 -24.56 -0.57 -1.78
N ASN A 458 -24.62 -1.83 -1.37
CA ASN A 458 -23.65 -2.48 -0.49
C ASN A 458 -23.26 -3.82 -1.11
N GLN A 459 -21.99 -3.99 -1.44
CA GLN A 459 -21.45 -5.30 -1.82
C GLN A 459 -21.01 -6.04 -0.57
N PHE A 460 -21.93 -6.75 0.07
CA PHE A 460 -21.62 -7.59 1.22
C PHE A 460 -20.91 -8.88 0.79
N VAL A 461 -19.84 -9.24 1.50
CA VAL A 461 -18.98 -10.38 1.12
C VAL A 461 -19.02 -11.48 2.18
N MET A 462 -18.73 -11.16 3.45
CA MET A 462 -18.58 -12.13 4.54
C MET A 462 -17.66 -13.31 4.16
N GLY A 463 -16.55 -13.01 3.47
CA GLY A 463 -15.60 -13.97 2.93
C GLY A 463 -14.45 -13.29 2.16
N ILE A 464 -13.60 -14.10 1.52
CA ILE A 464 -12.40 -13.61 0.80
C ILE A 464 -12.75 -13.18 -0.64
N ASP A 465 -13.45 -14.06 -1.39
CA ASP A 465 -13.75 -13.85 -2.81
C ASP A 465 -14.98 -12.96 -2.98
N GLU A 466 -14.76 -11.74 -3.47
CA GLU A 466 -15.79 -10.73 -3.68
C GLU A 466 -16.75 -11.07 -4.82
N ALA A 467 -16.36 -12.01 -5.69
CA ALA A 467 -17.20 -12.50 -6.77
C ALA A 467 -18.09 -13.68 -6.34
N VAL A 468 -17.86 -14.25 -5.16
CA VAL A 468 -18.62 -15.36 -4.58
C VAL A 468 -18.91 -15.03 -3.10
N PRO A 469 -19.81 -14.08 -2.82
CA PRO A 469 -20.12 -13.68 -1.46
C PRO A 469 -20.78 -14.82 -0.68
N THR A 470 -20.38 -14.99 0.58
CA THR A 470 -20.86 -16.02 1.51
C THR A 470 -21.65 -15.37 2.63
N VAL A 471 -22.73 -14.68 2.27
CA VAL A 471 -23.49 -13.78 3.16
C VAL A 471 -24.95 -14.22 3.34
N THR A 472 -25.47 -14.06 4.55
CA THR A 472 -26.90 -14.14 4.89
C THR A 472 -27.35 -12.81 5.48
N ILE A 473 -28.49 -12.30 5.03
CA ILE A 473 -29.06 -11.03 5.47
C ILE A 473 -30.48 -11.29 5.98
N THR A 474 -30.79 -10.83 7.18
CA THR A 474 -32.15 -10.78 7.71
C THR A 474 -32.52 -9.35 8.05
N GLN A 475 -33.77 -8.97 7.80
CA GLN A 475 -34.29 -7.64 8.07
C GLN A 475 -35.36 -7.71 9.16
N ASP A 476 -35.24 -6.85 10.17
CA ASP A 476 -36.31 -6.50 11.11
C ASP A 476 -36.51 -4.99 11.08
N GLN A 477 -37.60 -4.53 10.46
CA GLN A 477 -37.90 -3.11 10.24
C GLN A 477 -36.73 -2.37 9.56
N GLN A 478 -36.01 -1.52 10.29
CA GLN A 478 -34.89 -0.70 9.80
C GLN A 478 -33.52 -1.27 10.16
N LEU A 479 -33.46 -2.49 10.69
CA LEU A 479 -32.24 -3.18 11.10
C LEU A 479 -31.99 -4.36 10.17
N LEU A 480 -30.83 -4.37 9.52
CA LEU A 480 -30.27 -5.53 8.85
C LEU A 480 -29.31 -6.24 9.80
N THR A 481 -29.44 -7.56 9.91
CA THR A 481 -28.46 -8.44 10.54
C THR A 481 -27.76 -9.23 9.45
N ILE A 482 -26.44 -9.10 9.37
CA ILE A 482 -25.59 -9.70 8.34
C ILE A 482 -24.63 -10.70 8.98
N LYS A 483 -24.64 -11.94 8.48
CA LYS A 483 -23.78 -13.05 8.94
C LYS A 483 -23.16 -13.79 7.77
N GLY A 484 -22.09 -14.53 8.05
CA GLY A 484 -21.54 -15.50 7.09
C GLY A 484 -22.48 -16.70 6.92
N THR A 485 -22.53 -17.28 5.72
CA THR A 485 -23.16 -18.59 5.50
C THR A 485 -22.33 -19.71 6.14
N ALA A 486 -22.89 -20.92 6.24
CA ALA A 486 -22.19 -22.06 6.87
C ALA A 486 -20.92 -22.51 6.11
N ASP A 487 -20.81 -22.17 4.82
CA ASP A 487 -19.64 -22.40 3.97
C ASP A 487 -18.67 -21.21 3.93
N SER A 488 -18.96 -20.11 4.63
CA SER A 488 -18.02 -19.00 4.81
C SER A 488 -16.78 -19.47 5.58
N PRO A 489 -15.56 -19.01 5.21
CA PRO A 489 -14.36 -19.28 6.00
C PRO A 489 -14.41 -18.66 7.42
N ILE A 490 -15.37 -17.78 7.68
CA ILE A 490 -15.62 -17.18 8.99
C ILE A 490 -16.29 -18.18 9.94
N ALA A 491 -17.15 -19.06 9.42
CA ALA A 491 -18.05 -19.88 10.23
C ALA A 491 -17.32 -20.84 11.20
N GLU A 492 -16.11 -21.31 10.84
CA GLU A 492 -15.30 -22.17 11.70
C GLU A 492 -14.63 -21.38 12.84
N THR A 493 -14.11 -20.19 12.55
CA THR A 493 -13.23 -19.43 13.45
C THR A 493 -13.98 -18.41 14.31
N TYR A 494 -14.98 -17.74 13.73
CA TYR A 494 -15.82 -16.74 14.38
C TYR A 494 -17.31 -16.96 14.03
N PRO A 495 -17.92 -18.07 14.49
CA PRO A 495 -19.31 -18.43 14.16
C PRO A 495 -20.34 -17.38 14.57
N GLU A 496 -20.04 -16.59 15.61
CA GLU A 496 -20.92 -15.54 16.13
C GLU A 496 -20.61 -14.15 15.56
N LEU A 497 -19.66 -14.03 14.62
CA LEU A 497 -19.39 -12.75 13.94
C LEU A 497 -20.67 -12.26 13.26
N THR A 498 -21.14 -11.10 13.71
CA THR A 498 -22.36 -10.49 13.25
C THR A 498 -22.13 -9.01 12.99
N TYR A 499 -22.60 -8.54 11.84
CA TYR A 499 -22.68 -7.12 11.55
C TYR A 499 -24.15 -6.69 11.55
N TYR A 500 -24.39 -5.49 12.04
CA TYR A 500 -25.68 -4.84 12.02
C TYR A 500 -25.60 -3.60 11.15
N LEU A 501 -26.60 -3.35 10.31
CA LEU A 501 -26.77 -2.07 9.63
C LEU A 501 -28.16 -1.53 10.00
N HIS A 502 -28.21 -0.44 10.75
CA HIS A 502 -29.44 0.21 11.15
C HIS A 502 -29.57 1.58 10.50
N ALA A 503 -30.69 1.84 9.82
CA ALA A 503 -31.01 3.17 9.30
C ALA A 503 -31.98 3.90 10.22
N ALA A 504 -31.79 5.22 10.41
CA ALA A 504 -32.71 6.03 11.18
C ALA A 504 -34.04 6.27 10.45
N GLN A 505 -33.99 6.34 9.12
CA GLN A 505 -35.13 6.51 8.23
C GLN A 505 -35.59 5.16 7.65
N PRO A 506 -36.89 5.03 7.32
CA PRO A 506 -37.40 3.81 6.73
C PRO A 506 -36.84 3.63 5.32
N PHE A 507 -36.49 2.39 4.97
CA PHE A 507 -36.00 2.04 3.65
C PHE A 507 -36.70 0.80 3.10
N GLU A 508 -36.67 0.66 1.78
CA GLU A 508 -36.99 -0.58 1.10
C GLU A 508 -35.71 -1.32 0.77
N LEU A 509 -35.65 -2.61 1.14
CA LEU A 509 -34.54 -3.50 0.81
C LEU A 509 -34.80 -4.14 -0.55
N THR A 510 -33.89 -3.88 -1.47
CA THR A 510 -33.96 -4.32 -2.87
C THR A 510 -32.58 -4.83 -3.32
N ASP A 511 -32.40 -5.00 -4.62
CA ASP A 511 -31.16 -5.37 -5.27
C ASP A 511 -30.87 -4.41 -6.45
N GLU A 512 -29.83 -4.69 -7.22
CA GLU A 512 -29.44 -3.89 -8.37
C GLU A 512 -30.50 -3.82 -9.50
N THR A 513 -31.57 -4.60 -9.48
CA THR A 513 -32.60 -4.55 -10.53
C THR A 513 -33.28 -3.19 -10.63
N ILE A 514 -33.22 -2.37 -9.57
CA ILE A 514 -33.68 -0.97 -9.60
C ILE A 514 -32.96 -0.11 -10.67
N PHE A 515 -31.77 -0.54 -11.09
CA PHE A 515 -30.96 0.10 -12.14
C PHE A 515 -31.23 -0.50 -13.53
N ASN A 516 -32.25 -1.36 -13.66
CA ASN A 516 -32.58 -2.09 -14.88
C ASN A 516 -31.44 -3.00 -15.38
N VAL A 517 -30.73 -3.61 -14.45
CA VAL A 517 -29.75 -4.68 -14.72
C VAL A 517 -30.31 -6.01 -14.26
N ALA A 518 -29.76 -7.11 -14.77
CA ALA A 518 -30.10 -8.43 -14.26
C ALA A 518 -29.64 -8.56 -12.80
N ALA A 519 -30.47 -9.16 -11.95
CA ALA A 519 -30.06 -9.49 -10.59
C ALA A 519 -28.82 -10.40 -10.60
N ASP A 520 -27.79 -10.00 -9.88
CA ASP A 520 -26.68 -10.82 -9.41
C ASP A 520 -26.85 -11.06 -7.91
N ASP A 521 -26.30 -12.15 -7.39
CA ASP A 521 -26.50 -12.54 -5.98
C ASP A 521 -25.60 -11.72 -5.01
N SER A 522 -25.18 -10.50 -5.39
CA SER A 522 -24.01 -9.84 -4.77
C SER A 522 -24.17 -8.39 -4.32
N THR A 523 -25.23 -7.67 -4.72
CA THR A 523 -25.40 -6.25 -4.33
C THR A 523 -26.72 -6.01 -3.61
N THR A 524 -26.64 -5.63 -2.34
CA THR A 524 -27.82 -5.24 -1.55
C THR A 524 -28.08 -3.75 -1.69
N VAL A 525 -29.32 -3.35 -1.94
CA VAL A 525 -29.67 -1.94 -2.17
C VAL A 525 -30.74 -1.46 -1.20
N LEU A 526 -30.43 -0.40 -0.46
CA LEU A 526 -31.37 0.28 0.43
C LEU A 526 -31.88 1.54 -0.27
N THR A 527 -33.19 1.66 -0.48
CA THR A 527 -33.78 2.85 -1.12
C THR A 527 -34.57 3.70 -0.12
N PHE A 528 -34.40 5.01 -0.22
CA PHE A 528 -35.03 6.00 0.66
C PHE A 528 -35.78 7.02 -0.20
N ALA A 529 -37.09 7.13 0.00
CA ALA A 529 -37.92 8.07 -0.74
C ALA A 529 -37.95 9.44 -0.06
N GLU A 530 -37.69 10.49 -0.85
CA GLU A 530 -37.88 11.91 -0.47
C GLU A 530 -37.29 12.29 0.91
N GLN A 531 -36.01 12.00 1.12
CA GLN A 531 -35.28 12.34 2.34
C GLN A 531 -34.27 13.46 2.10
N ALA A 532 -34.30 14.49 2.94
CA ALA A 532 -33.25 15.52 2.98
C ALA A 532 -32.02 15.06 3.76
N THR A 533 -32.23 14.15 4.72
CA THR A 533 -31.18 13.52 5.51
C THR A 533 -31.43 12.01 5.58
N VAL A 534 -30.38 11.24 5.33
CA VAL A 534 -30.35 9.79 5.55
C VAL A 534 -29.18 9.47 6.46
N SER A 535 -29.43 8.77 7.56
CA SER A 535 -28.40 8.35 8.51
C SER A 535 -28.49 6.86 8.76
N PHE A 536 -27.36 6.18 8.75
CA PHE A 536 -27.27 4.77 9.11
C PHE A 536 -25.98 4.48 9.87
N VAL A 537 -26.04 3.41 10.65
CA VAL A 537 -24.99 2.97 11.55
C VAL A 537 -24.69 1.51 11.28
N ILE A 538 -23.41 1.17 11.19
CA ILE A 538 -22.91 -0.19 11.11
C ILE A 538 -22.23 -0.56 12.42
N GLN A 539 -22.68 -1.63 13.07
CA GLN A 539 -22.05 -2.19 14.27
C GLN A 539 -21.50 -3.59 13.99
N GLY A 540 -20.38 -3.94 14.61
CA GLY A 540 -19.80 -5.28 14.54
C GLY A 540 -19.66 -5.93 15.92
N THR A 541 -19.92 -7.23 16.00
CA THR A 541 -19.67 -8.04 17.21
C THR A 541 -19.08 -9.40 16.84
N LEU A 542 -18.10 -9.87 17.63
CA LEU A 542 -17.53 -11.22 17.50
C LEU A 542 -18.23 -12.26 18.37
N THR A 543 -19.15 -11.83 19.23
CA THR A 543 -19.79 -12.67 20.25
C THR A 543 -21.30 -12.74 20.10
N GLY A 544 -21.87 -12.14 19.04
CA GLY A 544 -23.31 -12.18 18.77
C GLY A 544 -24.16 -11.30 19.69
N GLU A 545 -23.54 -10.34 20.41
CA GLU A 545 -24.26 -9.34 21.20
C GLU A 545 -25.24 -8.55 20.32
N PRO A 546 -26.47 -8.25 20.80
CA PRO A 546 -27.47 -7.59 19.99
C PRO A 546 -27.08 -6.15 19.65
N PHE A 547 -27.65 -5.64 18.54
CA PHE A 547 -27.54 -4.23 18.17
C PHE A 547 -27.98 -3.31 19.31
N VAL A 548 -27.19 -2.25 19.55
CA VAL A 548 -27.51 -1.21 20.53
C VAL A 548 -27.72 0.11 19.80
N SER A 549 -28.92 0.68 19.95
CA SER A 549 -29.22 2.02 19.41
C SER A 549 -28.50 3.08 20.22
N GLU A 550 -27.73 3.94 19.54
CA GLU A 550 -26.93 4.99 20.16
C GLU A 550 -27.11 6.30 19.38
N THR A 551 -27.06 7.44 20.09
CA THR A 551 -26.96 8.76 19.47
C THR A 551 -25.50 9.11 19.34
N LEU A 552 -25.06 9.40 18.12
CA LEU A 552 -23.67 9.71 17.80
C LEU A 552 -23.59 11.16 17.29
N ASP A 553 -22.59 11.89 17.77
CA ASP A 553 -22.29 13.24 17.32
C ASP A 553 -20.87 13.27 16.76
N ARG A 554 -20.72 13.63 15.49
CA ARG A 554 -19.43 13.63 14.79
C ARG A 554 -18.39 14.46 15.56
N GLN A 555 -18.73 15.68 15.98
CA GLN A 555 -17.76 16.58 16.61
C GLN A 555 -17.25 16.03 17.95
N GLN A 556 -18.14 15.42 18.74
CA GLN A 556 -17.77 14.78 20.00
C GLN A 556 -16.83 13.59 19.78
N GLU A 557 -17.14 12.70 18.83
CA GLU A 557 -16.29 11.55 18.53
C GLU A 557 -14.93 11.95 17.96
N ASP A 558 -14.91 12.98 17.12
CA ASP A 558 -13.72 13.55 16.50
C ASP A 558 -12.78 14.21 17.53
N THR A 559 -13.36 14.99 18.45
CA THR A 559 -12.63 15.57 19.60
C THR A 559 -12.08 14.47 20.51
N ALA A 560 -12.88 13.44 20.81
CA ALA A 560 -12.48 12.34 21.68
C ALA A 560 -11.34 11.50 21.07
N TYR A 561 -11.37 11.26 19.76
CA TYR A 561 -10.32 10.51 19.07
C TYR A 561 -9.02 11.32 18.95
N THR A 562 -9.12 12.62 18.64
CA THR A 562 -7.97 13.52 18.63
C THR A 562 -7.31 13.60 20.00
N ALA A 563 -8.10 13.73 21.07
CA ALA A 563 -7.59 13.72 22.44
C ALA A 563 -6.89 12.40 22.81
N PHE A 564 -7.38 11.27 22.31
CA PHE A 564 -6.71 9.97 22.49
C PHE A 564 -5.35 9.93 21.77
N VAL A 565 -5.28 10.41 20.52
CA VAL A 565 -4.02 10.47 19.77
C VAL A 565 -3.03 11.43 20.45
N ASP A 566 -3.49 12.59 20.90
CA ASP A 566 -2.68 13.55 21.67
C ASP A 566 -2.19 12.96 23.00
N ASP A 567 -3.01 12.17 23.71
CA ASP A 567 -2.58 11.47 24.93
C ASP A 567 -1.49 10.43 24.63
N LEU A 568 -1.66 9.65 23.56
CA LEU A 568 -0.68 8.67 23.12
C LEU A 568 0.65 9.35 22.77
N LEU A 569 0.59 10.50 22.10
CA LEU A 569 1.74 11.35 21.75
C LEU A 569 2.32 12.12 22.92
N ASN A 570 1.87 11.90 24.16
CA ASN A 570 2.31 12.66 25.33
C ASN A 570 2.16 14.18 25.13
N GLN A 571 1.08 14.62 24.50
CA GLN A 571 0.76 16.03 24.23
C GLN A 571 1.79 16.75 23.35
N PHE A 572 2.44 16.02 22.45
CA PHE A 572 3.44 16.54 21.51
C PHE A 572 2.93 17.77 20.74
N GLU A 573 3.65 18.88 20.88
CA GLU A 573 3.46 20.09 20.07
C GLU A 573 4.79 20.86 19.97
N LEU A 574 5.25 21.09 18.74
CA LEU A 574 6.41 21.93 18.45
C LEU A 574 6.00 23.38 18.18
N LYS A 575 6.78 24.32 18.73
CA LYS A 575 6.62 25.75 18.52
C LYS A 575 7.97 26.36 18.17
N HIS A 576 7.99 27.13 17.09
CA HIS A 576 9.17 27.88 16.69
C HIS A 576 8.74 29.17 15.97
N SER A 577 9.54 30.24 16.12
CA SER A 577 9.16 31.56 15.63
C SER A 577 9.40 31.78 14.12
N GLN A 578 10.23 30.94 13.49
CA GLN A 578 10.67 31.11 12.11
C GLN A 578 10.57 29.84 11.26
N ALA A 579 11.21 28.75 11.71
CA ALA A 579 11.14 27.44 11.05
C ALA A 579 9.72 26.84 11.04
N ASP A 580 9.37 26.16 9.95
CA ASP A 580 8.13 25.39 9.86
C ASP A 580 8.22 24.13 10.72
N VAL A 581 7.49 24.16 11.83
CA VAL A 581 7.26 23.01 12.70
C VAL A 581 5.78 22.59 12.73
N ALA A 582 4.91 23.38 12.09
CA ALA A 582 3.48 23.10 12.02
C ALA A 582 3.22 21.83 11.19
N SER A 583 3.95 21.65 10.09
CA SER A 583 3.88 20.41 9.30
C SER A 583 4.23 19.18 10.13
N PHE A 584 5.21 19.26 11.04
CA PHE A 584 5.55 18.14 11.93
C PHE A 584 4.46 17.87 12.97
N ASN A 585 3.76 18.90 13.46
CA ASN A 585 2.63 18.73 14.37
C ASN A 585 1.45 18.01 13.72
N HIS A 586 1.10 18.39 12.49
CA HIS A 586 0.09 17.69 11.69
C HIS A 586 0.52 16.25 11.43
N LEU A 587 1.74 16.07 10.92
CA LEU A 587 2.24 14.76 10.53
C LEU A 587 2.35 13.79 11.71
N ALA A 588 2.72 14.25 12.90
CA ALA A 588 2.82 13.40 14.09
C ALA A 588 1.51 12.65 14.38
N ARG A 589 0.37 13.35 14.29
CA ARG A 589 -0.96 12.76 14.54
C ARG A 589 -1.37 11.81 13.44
N TRP A 590 -1.15 12.19 12.19
CA TRP A 590 -1.44 11.35 11.03
C TRP A 590 -0.56 10.09 10.96
N TYR A 591 0.73 10.20 11.31
CA TYR A 591 1.63 9.05 11.36
C TYR A 591 1.38 8.15 12.57
N THR A 592 0.96 8.70 13.72
CA THR A 592 0.38 7.89 14.80
C THR A 592 -0.81 7.08 14.30
N HIS A 593 -1.75 7.71 13.60
CA HIS A 593 -2.89 7.00 13.02
C HIS A 593 -2.46 5.92 12.02
N ASN A 594 -1.58 6.24 11.08
CA ASN A 594 -1.07 5.28 10.09
C ASN A 594 -0.35 4.09 10.77
N MET A 595 0.40 4.34 11.85
CA MET A 595 1.02 3.30 12.67
C MET A 595 -0.03 2.43 13.37
N LEU A 596 -1.10 3.03 13.92
CA LEU A 596 -2.20 2.28 14.54
C LEU A 596 -2.91 1.38 13.53
N VAL A 597 -3.10 1.83 12.28
CA VAL A 597 -3.62 0.99 11.21
C VAL A 597 -2.67 -0.19 10.96
N HIS A 598 -1.37 0.08 10.75
CA HIS A 598 -0.37 -0.97 10.53
C HIS A 598 -0.33 -2.02 11.65
N TYR A 599 -0.53 -1.60 12.91
CA TYR A 599 -0.50 -2.46 14.09
C TYR A 599 -1.82 -3.19 14.37
N LEU A 600 -2.96 -2.48 14.46
CA LEU A 600 -4.24 -3.01 14.95
C LEU A 600 -5.13 -3.58 13.85
N SER A 601 -5.02 -3.05 12.63
CA SER A 601 -5.84 -3.48 11.49
C SER A 601 -4.95 -3.50 10.24
N PRO A 602 -4.04 -4.49 10.09
CA PRO A 602 -3.00 -4.46 9.06
C PRO A 602 -3.58 -4.46 7.62
N HIS A 603 -3.62 -3.30 6.97
CA HIS A 603 -3.90 -3.11 5.54
C HIS A 603 -3.54 -1.67 5.14
N GLY A 604 -3.41 -1.41 3.84
CA GLY A 604 -3.18 -0.09 3.25
C GLY A 604 -4.13 0.21 2.11
N LEU A 605 -3.97 1.38 1.48
CA LEU A 605 -4.85 1.79 0.38
C LEU A 605 -4.62 0.94 -0.87
N GLU A 606 -3.36 0.78 -1.29
CA GLU A 606 -2.98 -0.14 -2.37
C GLU A 606 -2.80 -1.59 -1.89
N GLN A 607 -2.30 -1.77 -0.66
CA GLN A 607 -2.09 -3.08 -0.05
C GLN A 607 -3.27 -3.47 0.84
N TYR A 608 -4.44 -3.63 0.23
CA TYR A 608 -5.64 -4.01 0.96
C TYR A 608 -5.57 -5.44 1.53
N GLY A 609 -4.79 -6.34 0.91
CA GLY A 609 -4.48 -7.67 1.43
C GLY A 609 -3.36 -7.60 2.48
N GLY A 610 -3.70 -7.87 3.73
CA GLY A 610 -2.76 -7.83 4.86
C GLY A 610 -3.18 -8.82 5.95
N ALA A 611 -3.87 -8.32 6.97
CA ALA A 611 -4.40 -8.98 8.18
C ALA A 611 -3.34 -9.55 9.13
N ALA A 612 -2.28 -10.14 8.59
CA ALA A 612 -1.18 -10.68 9.36
C ALA A 612 -0.24 -9.58 9.89
N TRP A 613 0.51 -9.94 10.93
CA TRP A 613 1.74 -9.24 11.26
C TRP A 613 2.91 -9.85 10.50
N GLY A 614 3.67 -9.02 9.80
CA GLY A 614 5.02 -9.39 9.41
C GLY A 614 5.92 -9.41 10.64
N THR A 615 6.68 -10.49 10.83
CA THR A 615 7.49 -10.70 12.04
C THR A 615 8.50 -9.57 12.23
N ARG A 616 9.18 -9.12 11.17
CA ARG A 616 10.05 -7.94 11.22
C ARG A 616 9.28 -6.63 11.37
N ASP A 617 8.09 -6.56 10.80
CA ASP A 617 7.36 -5.29 10.63
C ASP A 617 6.76 -4.84 11.97
N VAL A 618 6.20 -5.78 12.74
CA VAL A 618 5.72 -5.56 14.11
C VAL A 618 6.88 -5.29 15.08
N SER A 619 8.03 -5.91 14.85
CA SER A 619 9.25 -5.72 15.64
C SER A 619 9.90 -4.34 15.44
N GLN A 620 9.50 -3.60 14.41
CA GLN A 620 10.02 -2.27 14.09
C GLN A 620 8.98 -1.19 14.38
N GLY A 621 8.04 -0.96 13.47
CA GLY A 621 7.13 0.21 13.52
C GLY A 621 6.37 0.32 14.83
N PRO A 622 5.55 -0.69 15.20
CA PRO A 622 4.80 -0.69 16.45
C PRO A 622 5.71 -0.70 17.69
N THR A 623 6.70 -1.60 17.76
CA THR A 623 7.62 -1.70 18.91
C THR A 623 8.35 -0.38 19.17
N GLU A 624 9.01 0.18 18.16
CA GLU A 624 9.79 1.41 18.32
C GLU A 624 8.91 2.61 18.66
N TYR A 625 7.71 2.69 18.06
CA TYR A 625 6.74 3.72 18.39
C TYR A 625 6.32 3.66 19.87
N PHE A 626 5.92 2.48 20.35
CA PHE A 626 5.49 2.33 21.74
C PHE A 626 6.63 2.53 22.73
N LEU A 627 7.86 2.13 22.40
CA LEU A 627 9.03 2.48 23.20
C LEU A 627 9.27 3.99 23.21
N ALA A 628 9.25 4.68 22.06
CA ALA A 628 9.49 6.13 21.99
C ALA A 628 8.50 6.92 22.87
N LEU A 629 7.24 6.48 22.93
CA LEU A 629 6.18 7.13 23.71
C LEU A 629 6.01 6.57 25.12
N ASN A 630 6.94 5.73 25.56
CA ASN A 630 6.97 5.14 26.90
C ASN A 630 5.70 4.32 27.25
N ARG A 631 5.32 3.43 26.33
CA ARG A 631 4.25 2.42 26.45
C ARG A 631 4.81 0.99 26.44
N PRO A 632 5.72 0.62 27.37
CA PRO A 632 6.37 -0.70 27.36
C PRO A 632 5.39 -1.87 27.54
N GLU A 633 4.23 -1.65 28.16
CA GLU A 633 3.17 -2.65 28.31
C GLU A 633 2.69 -3.20 26.96
N MET A 634 2.68 -2.35 25.93
CA MET A 634 2.30 -2.77 24.58
C MET A 634 3.38 -3.65 23.96
N VAL A 635 4.65 -3.34 24.23
CA VAL A 635 5.79 -4.12 23.73
C VAL A 635 5.89 -5.47 24.41
N ALA A 636 5.59 -5.56 25.71
CA ALA A 636 5.46 -6.85 26.39
C ALA A 636 4.40 -7.74 25.72
N SER A 637 3.23 -7.18 25.38
CA SER A 637 2.20 -7.92 24.63
C SER A 637 2.67 -8.35 23.23
N ILE A 638 3.42 -7.49 22.52
CA ILE A 638 4.03 -7.85 21.22
C ILE A 638 5.02 -9.02 21.39
N ILE A 639 5.89 -8.99 22.41
CA ILE A 639 6.84 -10.08 22.70
C ILE A 639 6.10 -11.40 22.86
N GLU A 640 5.00 -11.42 23.61
CA GLU A 640 4.22 -12.65 23.83
C GLU A 640 3.72 -13.25 22.51
N HIS A 641 2.97 -12.46 21.74
CA HIS A 641 2.40 -12.92 20.47
C HIS A 641 3.48 -13.30 19.45
N LEU A 642 4.61 -12.58 19.44
CA LEU A 642 5.74 -12.88 18.58
C LEU A 642 6.34 -14.25 18.94
N PHE A 643 6.68 -14.47 20.21
CA PHE A 643 7.36 -15.68 20.66
C PHE A 643 6.45 -16.92 20.69
N GLU A 644 5.14 -16.75 20.86
CA GLU A 644 4.17 -17.82 20.63
C GLU A 644 4.23 -18.38 19.19
N ASN A 645 4.72 -17.58 18.24
CA ASN A 645 4.84 -17.95 16.83
C ASN A 645 6.23 -18.44 16.43
N GLN A 646 7.16 -18.61 17.37
CA GLN A 646 8.46 -19.25 17.12
C GLN A 646 8.27 -20.74 16.83
N PHE A 647 8.94 -21.28 15.81
CA PHE A 647 8.84 -22.69 15.45
C PHE A 647 9.56 -23.60 16.44
N ALA A 648 8.89 -24.71 16.78
CA ALA A 648 9.33 -25.64 17.82
C ALA A 648 10.52 -26.51 17.40
N ASP A 649 10.72 -26.76 16.11
CA ASP A 649 11.77 -27.62 15.59
C ASP A 649 13.13 -26.93 15.63
N ASP A 650 13.26 -25.77 14.99
CA ASP A 650 14.54 -25.10 14.77
C ASP A 650 14.70 -23.77 15.52
N GLY A 651 13.60 -23.14 15.93
CA GLY A 651 13.62 -21.85 16.62
C GLY A 651 13.50 -20.64 15.70
N ASN A 652 13.24 -20.83 14.40
CA ASN A 652 13.00 -19.74 13.47
C ASN A 652 11.55 -19.21 13.55
N TRP A 653 11.24 -18.14 12.83
CA TRP A 653 9.89 -17.57 12.72
C TRP A 653 9.32 -17.66 11.30
N PRO A 654 7.99 -17.65 11.16
CA PRO A 654 7.35 -17.40 9.87
C PRO A 654 7.64 -15.97 9.40
N GLN A 655 7.64 -15.72 8.08
CA GLN A 655 7.75 -14.36 7.53
C GLN A 655 6.65 -13.43 8.06
N TRP A 656 5.44 -13.96 8.17
CA TRP A 656 4.25 -13.30 8.72
C TRP A 656 3.32 -14.34 9.35
N PHE A 657 2.49 -13.93 10.30
CA PHE A 657 1.52 -14.78 10.96
C PHE A 657 0.25 -14.01 11.32
N MET A 658 -0.91 -14.69 11.31
CA MET A 658 -2.12 -14.15 11.93
C MET A 658 -1.94 -14.14 13.45
N PHE A 659 -2.17 -12.99 14.07
CA PHE A 659 -2.14 -12.80 15.52
C PHE A 659 -3.51 -13.06 16.18
N ASP A 660 -4.52 -13.45 15.39
CA ASP A 660 -5.87 -13.73 15.84
C ASP A 660 -6.20 -15.24 15.75
N ARG A 661 -7.48 -15.61 15.78
CA ARG A 661 -7.92 -17.01 15.79
C ARG A 661 -7.67 -17.75 14.46
N TYR A 662 -7.23 -17.08 13.40
CA TYR A 662 -6.80 -17.70 12.16
C TYR A 662 -5.36 -18.23 12.23
N GLU A 663 -4.96 -18.80 13.38
CA GLU A 663 -3.57 -19.14 13.73
C GLU A 663 -2.86 -20.05 12.72
N LYS A 664 -3.60 -20.86 11.95
CA LYS A 664 -3.03 -21.76 10.94
C LYS A 664 -2.56 -21.04 9.67
N GLN A 665 -2.95 -19.78 9.49
CA GLN A 665 -2.53 -18.97 8.35
C GLN A 665 -1.27 -18.20 8.72
N LYS A 666 -0.14 -18.71 8.25
CA LYS A 666 1.18 -18.08 8.37
C LYS A 666 2.08 -18.56 7.23
N ALA A 667 3.18 -17.85 7.01
CA ALA A 667 4.24 -18.35 6.14
C ALA A 667 4.96 -19.54 6.79
N ASP A 668 5.47 -20.47 5.99
CA ASP A 668 6.33 -21.55 6.49
C ASP A 668 7.78 -21.06 6.65
N GLU A 669 8.28 -20.34 5.66
CA GLU A 669 9.66 -19.84 5.64
C GLU A 669 9.73 -18.32 5.89
N SER A 670 10.94 -17.82 6.13
CA SER A 670 11.24 -16.40 6.34
C SER A 670 12.64 -16.05 5.83
N HIS A 671 12.89 -14.76 5.63
CA HIS A 671 14.22 -14.24 5.29
C HIS A 671 15.20 -14.38 6.46
N GLY A 672 16.50 -14.40 6.15
CA GLY A 672 17.56 -14.65 7.14
C GLY A 672 17.72 -13.56 8.19
N ASP A 673 17.15 -12.37 7.98
CA ASP A 673 17.13 -11.30 8.97
C ASP A 673 15.99 -11.43 9.99
N VAL A 674 14.91 -12.12 9.63
CA VAL A 674 13.69 -12.21 10.44
C VAL A 674 13.97 -12.76 11.83
N ILE A 675 14.93 -13.69 11.94
CA ILE A 675 15.37 -14.30 13.20
C ILE A 675 16.08 -13.35 14.16
N VAL A 676 16.48 -12.16 13.73
CA VAL A 676 17.22 -11.22 14.60
C VAL A 676 16.28 -10.23 15.30
N TRP A 677 15.11 -9.98 14.70
CA TRP A 677 14.18 -8.96 15.15
C TRP A 677 13.49 -9.30 16.49
N PRO A 678 12.95 -10.52 16.73
CA PRO A 678 12.36 -10.87 18.03
C PRO A 678 13.33 -10.67 19.20
N MET A 679 14.58 -11.14 19.05
CA MET A 679 15.65 -10.88 20.02
C MET A 679 15.89 -9.37 20.26
N LYS A 680 15.85 -8.55 19.21
CA LYS A 680 15.97 -7.09 19.34
C LYS A 680 14.86 -6.48 20.17
N VAL A 681 13.60 -6.89 19.94
CA VAL A 681 12.44 -6.41 20.71
C VAL A 681 12.63 -6.69 22.20
N VAL A 682 13.05 -7.90 22.57
CA VAL A 682 13.30 -8.25 23.98
C VAL A 682 14.46 -7.44 24.55
N SER A 683 15.56 -7.30 23.81
CA SER A 683 16.72 -6.52 24.25
C SER A 683 16.37 -5.06 24.52
N ASP A 684 15.63 -4.41 23.60
CA ASP A 684 15.18 -3.03 23.72
C ASP A 684 14.18 -2.86 24.88
N TYR A 685 13.27 -3.81 25.06
CA TYR A 685 12.33 -3.83 26.19
C TYR A 685 13.06 -3.92 27.54
N LEU A 686 14.02 -4.85 27.67
CA LEU A 686 14.78 -5.05 28.91
C LEU A 686 15.62 -3.82 29.25
N GLU A 687 16.28 -3.21 28.26
CA GLU A 687 17.04 -1.98 28.48
C GLU A 687 16.15 -0.87 29.02
N LYS A 688 14.97 -0.70 28.44
CA LYS A 688 14.03 0.38 28.82
C LYS A 688 13.40 0.17 30.19
N THR A 689 13.01 -1.07 30.50
CA THR A 689 12.13 -1.38 31.64
C THR A 689 12.85 -2.00 32.83
N LYS A 690 13.98 -2.66 32.60
CA LYS A 690 14.64 -3.56 33.55
C LYS A 690 13.71 -4.66 34.10
N ASP A 691 12.62 -4.96 33.39
CA ASP A 691 11.68 -6.01 33.75
C ASP A 691 12.20 -7.38 33.31
N PHE A 692 13.16 -7.91 34.07
CA PHE A 692 13.74 -9.23 33.80
C PHE A 692 12.78 -10.39 34.08
N ALA A 693 11.66 -10.16 34.77
CA ALA A 693 10.67 -11.20 35.04
C ALA A 693 9.98 -11.69 33.75
N ILE A 694 9.97 -10.86 32.68
CA ILE A 694 9.44 -11.27 31.37
C ILE A 694 10.18 -12.50 30.81
N LEU A 695 11.46 -12.68 31.14
CA LEU A 695 12.27 -13.82 30.69
C LEU A 695 11.79 -15.16 31.26
N GLU A 696 11.08 -15.15 32.39
CA GLU A 696 10.51 -16.33 33.03
C GLU A 696 9.10 -16.67 32.50
N LYS A 697 8.55 -15.86 31.58
CA LYS A 697 7.21 -16.08 31.05
C LYS A 697 7.15 -17.36 30.22
N GLU A 698 6.26 -18.26 30.59
CA GLU A 698 6.05 -19.55 29.91
C GLU A 698 5.15 -19.39 28.68
N LEU A 699 5.74 -19.53 27.49
CA LEU A 699 5.08 -19.39 26.20
C LEU A 699 5.12 -20.71 25.42
N PRO A 700 4.11 -21.03 24.60
CA PRO A 700 4.19 -22.13 23.64
C PRO A 700 5.08 -21.77 22.44
N TYR A 701 5.55 -22.79 21.73
CA TYR A 701 6.06 -22.66 20.36
C TYR A 701 4.91 -22.91 19.35
N THR A 702 5.20 -22.79 18.06
CA THR A 702 4.35 -23.25 16.96
C THR A 702 4.92 -24.52 16.31
N ASP A 703 4.08 -25.53 16.08
CA ASP A 703 4.44 -26.71 15.30
C ASP A 703 4.42 -26.36 13.80
N ARG A 704 5.55 -26.53 13.11
CA ARG A 704 5.71 -26.15 11.70
C ARG A 704 4.82 -26.95 10.74
N THR A 705 4.49 -28.21 11.07
CA THR A 705 3.70 -29.07 10.16
C THR A 705 2.20 -28.74 10.22
N THR A 706 1.71 -28.36 11.40
CA THR A 706 0.29 -28.12 11.65
C THR A 706 -0.07 -26.65 11.81
N PHE A 707 0.93 -25.79 12.00
CA PHE A 707 0.84 -24.36 12.34
C PHE A 707 0.07 -24.03 13.63
N LEU A 708 -0.19 -25.03 14.46
CA LEU A 708 -0.83 -24.88 15.78
C LEU A 708 0.21 -24.66 16.88
N LYS A 709 -0.21 -24.04 17.99
CA LYS A 709 0.62 -23.93 19.20
C LYS A 709 0.95 -25.30 19.80
N THR A 710 2.16 -25.45 20.34
CA THR A 710 2.60 -26.66 21.05
C THR A 710 1.87 -26.81 22.38
N ARG A 711 1.78 -28.05 22.88
CA ARG A 711 1.17 -28.34 24.20
C ARG A 711 2.09 -28.05 25.39
N THR A 712 3.40 -28.03 25.14
CA THR A 712 4.42 -27.71 26.14
C THR A 712 4.85 -26.26 25.94
N ASN A 713 5.01 -25.56 27.06
CA ASN A 713 5.56 -24.22 27.08
C ASN A 713 7.05 -24.28 27.45
N ALA A 714 7.76 -23.20 27.15
CA ALA A 714 9.09 -22.92 27.67
C ALA A 714 9.17 -21.45 28.09
N SER A 715 10.14 -21.12 28.95
CA SER A 715 10.40 -19.74 29.32
C SER A 715 10.83 -18.92 28.10
N LEU A 716 10.48 -17.64 28.06
CA LEU A 716 10.96 -16.71 27.02
C LEU A 716 12.50 -16.75 26.91
N PHE A 717 13.21 -16.98 28.02
CA PHE A 717 14.65 -17.14 27.97
C PHE A 717 15.11 -18.39 27.21
N ASP A 718 14.40 -19.51 27.34
CA ASP A 718 14.68 -20.72 26.55
C ASP A 718 14.38 -20.52 25.06
N HIS A 719 13.32 -19.76 24.74
CA HIS A 719 13.03 -19.33 23.37
C HIS A 719 14.18 -18.52 22.76
N LEU A 720 14.73 -17.54 23.50
CA LEU A 720 15.91 -16.76 23.09
C LEU A 720 17.14 -17.65 22.92
N LYS A 721 17.37 -18.61 23.83
CA LYS A 721 18.47 -19.57 23.71
C LYS A 721 18.38 -20.40 22.43
N LYS A 722 17.16 -20.80 22.07
CA LYS A 722 16.88 -21.54 20.83
C LYS A 722 17.10 -20.67 19.58
N GLU A 723 16.67 -19.41 19.62
CA GLU A 723 16.90 -18.41 18.56
C GLU A 723 18.39 -18.19 18.29
N VAL A 724 19.20 -17.99 19.35
CA VAL A 724 20.66 -17.86 19.22
C VAL A 724 21.31 -19.15 18.70
N ALA A 725 20.87 -20.32 19.19
CA ALA A 725 21.37 -21.60 18.70
C ALA A 725 21.09 -21.82 17.21
N TYR A 726 19.95 -21.33 16.70
CA TYR A 726 19.65 -21.33 15.27
C TYR A 726 20.64 -20.46 14.49
N ILE A 727 20.92 -19.24 14.98
CA ILE A 727 21.87 -18.33 14.36
C ILE A 727 23.26 -18.98 14.27
N GLU A 728 23.74 -19.57 15.37
CA GLU A 728 25.04 -20.27 15.41
C GLU A 728 25.11 -21.45 14.43
N ALA A 729 24.04 -22.24 14.35
CA ALA A 729 23.96 -23.38 13.44
C ALA A 729 23.91 -22.98 11.95
N ASN A 730 23.61 -21.72 11.65
CA ASN A 730 23.46 -21.17 10.31
C ASN A 730 24.50 -20.10 9.98
N PHE A 731 25.64 -20.08 10.68
CA PHE A 731 26.81 -19.33 10.22
C PHE A 731 27.43 -19.96 8.96
N LEU A 732 28.08 -19.14 8.13
CA LEU A 732 28.92 -19.64 7.06
C LEU A 732 30.06 -20.48 7.65
N GLU A 733 30.38 -21.60 7.00
CA GLU A 733 31.33 -22.59 7.50
C GLU A 733 32.67 -21.96 7.91
N GLY A 734 33.08 -22.18 9.16
CA GLY A 734 34.34 -21.67 9.70
C GLY A 734 34.35 -20.17 10.05
N THR A 735 33.17 -19.53 10.11
CA THR A 735 33.02 -18.10 10.45
C THR A 735 31.90 -17.88 11.48
N TYR A 736 31.73 -16.63 11.91
CA TYR A 736 30.60 -16.11 12.68
C TYR A 736 29.64 -15.28 11.82
N LEU A 737 29.69 -15.40 10.49
CA LEU A 737 28.83 -14.61 9.60
C LEU A 737 27.50 -15.33 9.39
N SER A 738 26.39 -14.72 9.80
CA SER A 738 25.04 -15.24 9.54
C SER A 738 24.83 -15.43 8.03
N CYS A 739 24.43 -16.63 7.63
CA CYS A 739 24.11 -16.88 6.23
C CYS A 739 22.90 -16.04 5.79
N TYR A 740 22.85 -15.71 4.51
CA TYR A 740 21.80 -14.89 3.93
C TYR A 740 20.44 -15.59 3.93
N GLY A 741 20.42 -16.92 3.84
CA GLY A 741 19.18 -17.68 3.77
C GLY A 741 18.33 -17.25 2.59
N ASP A 742 17.06 -16.95 2.84
CA ASP A 742 16.10 -16.56 1.81
C ASP A 742 16.10 -15.07 1.45
N GLY A 743 16.90 -14.24 2.12
CA GLY A 743 16.92 -12.80 1.90
C GLY A 743 17.35 -12.01 3.13
N ASP A 744 17.41 -10.68 2.99
CA ASP A 744 17.43 -9.75 4.12
C ASP A 744 16.21 -8.81 4.05
N TRP A 745 16.31 -7.62 4.65
CA TRP A 745 15.25 -6.62 4.68
C TRP A 745 14.77 -6.20 3.29
N ASP A 746 15.66 -6.14 2.29
CA ASP A 746 15.25 -5.83 0.92
C ASP A 746 14.67 -7.09 0.30
N ASP A 747 13.34 -7.20 0.39
CA ASP A 747 12.65 -8.40 -0.04
C ASP A 747 12.82 -8.65 -1.57
N THR A 748 13.32 -7.69 -2.35
CA THR A 748 13.52 -7.84 -3.80
C THR A 748 14.83 -8.53 -4.18
N LEU A 749 15.82 -8.53 -3.27
CA LEU A 749 17.17 -9.09 -3.47
C LEU A 749 17.27 -10.55 -3.02
N GLN A 750 16.15 -11.29 -3.03
CA GLN A 750 16.15 -12.72 -2.79
C GLN A 750 17.11 -13.44 -3.75
N PRO A 751 17.89 -14.41 -3.26
CA PRO A 751 18.90 -15.08 -4.07
C PRO A 751 18.22 -15.97 -5.13
N ASN A 752 18.73 -15.91 -6.36
CA ASN A 752 18.15 -16.68 -7.48
C ASN A 752 18.46 -18.19 -7.43
N ASN A 753 19.40 -18.64 -6.59
CA ASN A 753 19.72 -20.07 -6.46
C ASN A 753 20.10 -20.49 -5.03
N SER A 754 20.06 -21.81 -4.79
CA SER A 754 20.30 -22.41 -3.47
C SER A 754 21.74 -22.33 -2.96
N LYS A 755 22.74 -22.12 -3.83
CA LYS A 755 24.13 -21.91 -3.40
C LYS A 755 24.27 -20.55 -2.74
N LEU A 756 23.74 -19.50 -3.38
CA LEU A 756 23.73 -18.14 -2.84
C LEU A 756 23.04 -18.09 -1.46
N LYS A 757 21.96 -18.86 -1.25
CA LYS A 757 21.31 -18.95 0.07
C LYS A 757 22.25 -19.38 1.20
N LYS A 758 23.11 -20.38 0.94
CA LYS A 758 23.93 -21.04 1.96
C LYS A 758 25.34 -20.47 2.12
N GLN A 759 25.85 -19.80 1.09
CA GLN A 759 27.24 -19.37 0.98
C GLN A 759 27.39 -17.84 0.92
N MET A 760 26.30 -17.09 0.96
CA MET A 760 26.33 -15.63 1.00
C MET A 760 26.02 -15.12 2.40
N ALA A 761 26.59 -14.00 2.81
CA ALA A 761 26.21 -13.25 4.00
C ALA A 761 25.95 -11.78 3.63
N SER A 762 24.85 -11.22 4.14
CA SER A 762 24.55 -9.79 4.02
C SER A 762 25.33 -9.03 5.08
N SER A 763 26.11 -8.04 4.65
CA SER A 763 26.85 -7.18 5.59
C SER A 763 25.91 -6.38 6.51
N TRP A 764 24.68 -6.13 6.06
CA TRP A 764 23.64 -5.51 6.88
C TRP A 764 23.12 -6.47 7.97
N THR A 765 22.76 -7.70 7.62
CA THR A 765 22.28 -8.69 8.60
C THR A 765 23.35 -8.97 9.65
N VAL A 766 24.62 -9.08 9.24
CA VAL A 766 25.73 -9.28 10.18
C VAL A 766 25.90 -8.11 11.16
N ALA A 767 25.78 -6.86 10.67
CA ALA A 767 25.84 -5.69 11.53
C ALA A 767 24.65 -5.64 12.52
N LEU A 768 23.45 -6.00 12.08
CA LEU A 768 22.26 -6.11 12.94
C LEU A 768 22.44 -7.20 14.01
N THR A 769 22.89 -8.39 13.63
CA THR A 769 23.15 -9.50 14.57
C THR A 769 24.18 -9.10 15.63
N TYR A 770 25.26 -8.40 15.23
CA TYR A 770 26.26 -7.87 16.17
C TYR A 770 25.65 -6.93 17.20
N GLU A 771 24.88 -5.93 16.74
CA GLU A 771 24.25 -4.93 17.60
C GLU A 771 23.36 -5.61 18.65
N VAL A 772 22.46 -6.50 18.20
CA VAL A 772 21.45 -7.12 19.04
C VAL A 772 22.07 -8.07 20.06
N LEU A 773 23.03 -8.92 19.65
CA LEU A 773 23.69 -9.84 20.57
C LEU A 773 24.51 -9.09 21.63
N LYS A 774 25.24 -8.05 21.23
CA LYS A 774 26.00 -7.21 22.15
C LYS A 774 25.07 -6.53 23.17
N LYS A 775 23.93 -6.00 22.70
CA LYS A 775 22.95 -5.34 23.57
C LYS A 775 22.31 -6.33 24.54
N LEU A 776 21.88 -7.50 24.07
CA LEU A 776 21.31 -8.54 24.91
C LEU A 776 22.30 -9.08 25.94
N ALA A 777 23.57 -9.28 25.56
CA ALA A 777 24.63 -9.68 26.48
C ALA A 777 24.73 -8.73 27.70
N ASN A 778 24.68 -7.42 27.45
CA ASN A 778 24.70 -6.41 28.51
C ASN A 778 23.48 -6.52 29.43
N GLN A 779 22.28 -6.75 28.89
CA GLN A 779 21.07 -6.88 29.70
C GLN A 779 21.09 -8.16 30.57
N LEU A 780 21.64 -9.25 30.05
CA LEU A 780 21.65 -10.54 30.75
C LEU A 780 22.74 -10.68 31.82
N GLN A 781 23.67 -9.72 31.93
CA GLN A 781 24.80 -9.79 32.85
C GLN A 781 24.42 -10.03 34.32
N SER A 782 23.26 -9.52 34.75
CA SER A 782 22.72 -9.71 36.11
C SER A 782 21.75 -10.88 36.25
N VAL A 783 21.33 -11.50 35.15
CA VAL A 783 20.34 -12.60 35.12
C VAL A 783 21.04 -13.94 34.95
N ASP A 784 21.82 -14.08 33.88
CA ASP A 784 22.60 -15.28 33.55
C ASP A 784 23.99 -14.85 33.05
N PRO A 785 24.97 -14.66 33.96
CA PRO A 785 26.31 -14.19 33.60
C PRO A 785 27.06 -15.13 32.66
N GLU A 786 26.76 -16.43 32.69
CA GLU A 786 27.41 -17.43 31.82
C GLU A 786 26.90 -17.28 30.39
N TYR A 787 25.58 -17.14 30.22
CA TYR A 787 25.01 -16.92 28.90
C TYR A 787 25.35 -15.52 28.34
N ALA A 788 25.36 -14.48 29.19
CA ALA A 788 25.85 -13.16 28.80
C ALA A 788 27.30 -13.20 28.27
N LYS A 789 28.16 -14.02 28.89
CA LYS A 789 29.53 -14.25 28.41
C LYS A 789 29.55 -14.95 27.05
N HIS A 790 28.71 -15.97 26.83
CA HIS A 790 28.56 -16.62 25.52
C HIS A 790 28.20 -15.62 24.42
N LEU A 791 27.18 -14.78 24.65
CA LEU A 791 26.77 -13.74 23.70
C LEU A 791 27.86 -12.69 23.46
N THR A 792 28.66 -12.37 24.49
CA THR A 792 29.82 -11.48 24.36
C THR A 792 30.91 -12.11 23.48
N GLU A 793 31.20 -13.40 23.64
CA GLU A 793 32.15 -14.14 22.81
C GLU A 793 31.66 -14.24 21.34
N LEU A 794 30.36 -14.50 21.13
CA LEU A 794 29.74 -14.50 19.80
C LEU A 794 29.83 -13.14 19.12
N SER A 795 29.41 -12.06 19.78
CA SER A 795 29.48 -10.70 19.21
C SER A 795 30.92 -10.27 18.92
N ALA A 796 31.90 -10.70 19.72
CA ALA A 796 33.31 -10.49 19.43
C ALA A 796 33.78 -11.26 18.18
N GLY A 797 33.33 -12.51 18.00
CA GLY A 797 33.59 -13.32 16.81
C GLY A 797 32.99 -12.70 15.54
N ILE A 798 31.73 -12.27 15.60
CA ILE A 798 31.05 -11.57 14.51
C ILE A 798 31.81 -10.30 14.11
N LYS A 799 32.21 -9.49 15.10
CA LYS A 799 32.99 -8.27 14.83
C LYS A 799 34.33 -8.60 14.16
N HIS A 800 35.04 -9.62 14.63
CA HIS A 800 36.31 -10.03 14.04
C HIS A 800 36.14 -10.42 12.56
N ASP A 801 35.14 -11.24 12.26
CA ASP A 801 34.89 -11.71 10.89
C ASP A 801 34.33 -10.61 9.99
N PHE A 802 33.53 -9.68 10.53
CA PHE A 802 33.11 -8.47 9.82
C PHE A 802 34.33 -7.62 9.41
N GLU A 803 35.24 -7.35 10.35
CA GLU A 803 36.47 -6.61 10.07
C GLU A 803 37.37 -7.34 9.05
N LYS A 804 37.46 -8.66 9.15
CA LYS A 804 38.32 -9.50 8.29
C LYS A 804 37.79 -9.68 6.87
N TYR A 805 36.49 -9.91 6.68
CA TYR A 805 35.93 -10.32 5.39
C TYR A 805 35.10 -9.23 4.71
N MET A 806 34.52 -8.29 5.47
CA MET A 806 33.62 -7.25 4.92
C MET A 806 34.25 -5.86 4.89
N LEU A 807 35.09 -5.52 5.86
CA LEU A 807 35.71 -4.18 5.95
C LEU A 807 37.19 -4.15 5.55
N ALA A 808 37.71 -5.25 4.99
CA ALA A 808 39.13 -5.46 4.76
C ALA A 808 39.81 -4.40 3.89
N ASP A 809 39.10 -3.85 2.89
CA ASP A 809 39.61 -2.80 2.00
C ASP A 809 39.07 -1.39 2.33
N GLY A 810 38.37 -1.26 3.46
CA GLY A 810 37.84 -0.01 4.00
C GLY A 810 36.43 0.36 3.54
N THR A 811 35.85 -0.31 2.53
CA THR A 811 34.49 -0.03 2.05
C THR A 811 33.59 -1.25 2.23
N LEU A 812 32.43 -1.07 2.88
CA LEU A 812 31.51 -2.19 3.08
C LEU A 812 30.87 -2.64 1.75
N PRO A 813 30.94 -3.95 1.41
CA PRO A 813 30.13 -4.52 0.33
C PRO A 813 28.67 -4.65 0.77
N GLY A 814 27.77 -4.84 -0.19
CA GLY A 814 26.40 -5.25 0.12
C GLY A 814 26.35 -6.68 0.68
N PHE A 815 27.14 -7.57 0.08
CA PHE A 815 27.22 -8.98 0.44
C PHE A 815 28.63 -9.52 0.28
N VAL A 816 28.94 -10.59 1.02
CA VAL A 816 30.09 -11.45 0.75
C VAL A 816 29.59 -12.82 0.31
N TYR A 817 30.17 -13.38 -0.75
CA TYR A 817 29.96 -14.75 -1.18
C TYR A 817 31.24 -15.56 -0.89
N MET A 818 31.09 -16.66 -0.16
CA MET A 818 32.19 -17.49 0.32
C MET A 818 31.95 -18.94 -0.08
N GLU A 819 32.71 -19.44 -1.07
CA GLU A 819 32.75 -20.89 -1.35
C GLU A 819 33.42 -21.63 -0.19
N ASP A 820 34.46 -21.01 0.36
CA ASP A 820 35.16 -21.35 1.61
C ASP A 820 35.78 -20.08 2.24
N SER A 821 36.43 -20.22 3.39
CA SER A 821 37.01 -19.09 4.14
C SER A 821 38.23 -18.42 3.49
N GLU A 822 38.81 -19.02 2.44
CA GLU A 822 39.95 -18.47 1.70
C GLU A 822 39.51 -17.76 0.39
N HIS A 823 38.32 -18.07 -0.13
CA HIS A 823 37.77 -17.52 -1.36
C HIS A 823 36.56 -16.62 -1.10
N VAL A 824 36.83 -15.34 -0.83
CA VAL A 824 35.80 -14.31 -0.58
C VAL A 824 35.57 -13.45 -1.82
N GLU A 825 34.34 -13.44 -2.33
CA GLU A 825 33.87 -12.54 -3.38
C GLU A 825 33.02 -11.41 -2.76
N LEU A 826 33.40 -10.16 -3.02
CA LEU A 826 32.63 -8.98 -2.61
C LEU A 826 31.59 -8.64 -3.67
N MET A 827 30.31 -8.59 -3.29
CA MET A 827 29.20 -8.28 -4.17
C MET A 827 28.54 -6.95 -3.76
N VAL A 828 28.03 -6.21 -4.74
CA VAL A 828 27.54 -4.83 -4.54
C VAL A 828 28.63 -3.99 -3.86
N HIS A 829 29.75 -3.88 -4.57
CA HIS A 829 31.01 -3.32 -4.09
C HIS A 829 31.74 -2.67 -5.28
N PRO A 830 32.62 -1.65 -5.12
CA PRO A 830 33.30 -1.02 -6.25
C PRO A 830 34.12 -1.98 -7.15
N THR A 831 34.52 -3.14 -6.63
CA THR A 831 35.22 -4.19 -7.39
C THR A 831 34.28 -5.18 -8.09
N ASP A 832 32.97 -5.16 -7.81
CA ASP A 832 31.96 -6.05 -8.39
C ASP A 832 31.65 -5.66 -9.84
N LYS A 833 32.12 -6.50 -10.77
CA LYS A 833 31.84 -6.36 -12.21
C LYS A 833 30.66 -7.20 -12.68
N LYS A 834 30.13 -8.08 -11.82
CA LYS A 834 29.08 -9.05 -12.14
C LYS A 834 27.70 -8.40 -12.06
N THR A 835 27.41 -7.71 -10.95
CA THR A 835 26.17 -6.94 -10.82
C THR A 835 26.33 -5.53 -11.40
N GLY A 836 27.55 -4.99 -11.34
CA GLY A 836 27.87 -3.61 -11.71
C GLY A 836 27.38 -2.57 -10.71
N ILE A 837 26.75 -2.99 -9.60
CA ILE A 837 26.31 -2.12 -8.50
C ILE A 837 27.47 -1.98 -7.52
N GLN A 838 27.76 -0.76 -7.06
CA GLN A 838 29.01 -0.48 -6.33
C GLN A 838 28.79 -0.21 -4.85
N TYR A 839 27.64 0.34 -4.47
CA TYR A 839 27.39 0.76 -3.09
C TYR A 839 25.99 0.38 -2.67
N ARG A 840 25.85 -0.01 -1.40
CA ARG A 840 24.57 -0.32 -0.75
C ARG A 840 24.45 0.48 0.55
N LEU A 841 23.30 1.13 0.75
CA LEU A 841 23.04 1.99 1.91
C LEU A 841 22.97 1.19 3.22
N LEU A 842 22.28 0.06 3.19
CA LEU A 842 21.90 -0.72 4.38
C LEU A 842 23.10 -1.08 5.29
N PRO A 843 24.17 -1.72 4.78
CA PRO A 843 25.31 -2.07 5.63
C PRO A 843 25.97 -0.85 6.27
N MET A 844 26.03 0.27 5.56
CA MET A 844 26.65 1.49 6.04
C MET A 844 25.88 2.07 7.22
N GLN A 845 24.56 2.26 7.07
CA GLN A 845 23.74 2.83 8.14
C GLN A 845 23.67 1.92 9.36
N GLN A 846 23.48 0.60 9.19
CA GLN A 846 23.39 -0.30 10.33
C GLN A 846 24.71 -0.41 11.11
N SER A 847 25.85 -0.42 10.41
CA SER A 847 27.16 -0.47 11.06
C SER A 847 27.49 0.81 11.85
N MET A 848 26.90 1.95 11.45
CA MET A 848 26.95 3.21 12.22
C MET A 848 25.99 3.16 13.43
N ILE A 849 24.76 2.68 13.25
CA ILE A 849 23.77 2.55 14.33
C ILE A 849 24.29 1.62 15.44
N GLY A 850 24.78 0.44 15.08
CA GLY A 850 25.35 -0.55 16.00
C GLY A 850 26.75 -0.23 16.54
N GLU A 851 27.30 0.94 16.23
CA GLU A 851 28.65 1.40 16.62
C GLU A 851 29.79 0.44 16.24
N LEU A 852 29.64 -0.30 15.15
CA LEU A 852 30.61 -1.30 14.69
C LEU A 852 31.85 -0.62 14.06
N LEU A 853 31.62 0.46 13.31
CA LEU A 853 32.66 1.26 12.65
C LEU A 853 33.40 2.20 13.62
N SER A 854 34.69 2.44 13.37
CA SER A 854 35.42 3.57 13.96
C SER A 854 34.86 4.92 13.47
N PRO A 855 35.14 6.04 14.16
CA PRO A 855 34.73 7.37 13.69
C PRO A 855 35.21 7.67 12.26
N GLU A 856 36.46 7.35 11.94
CA GLU A 856 37.03 7.58 10.61
C GLU A 856 36.37 6.71 9.54
N GLN A 857 36.04 5.45 9.88
CA GLN A 857 35.32 4.56 9.00
C GLN A 857 33.88 5.04 8.79
N ALA A 858 33.20 5.53 9.84
CA ALA A 858 31.87 6.11 9.70
C ALA A 858 31.89 7.34 8.78
N ASP A 859 32.85 8.26 8.96
CA ASP A 859 33.01 9.44 8.10
C ASP A 859 33.28 9.07 6.64
N HIS A 860 34.10 8.04 6.39
CA HIS A 860 34.31 7.50 5.04
C HIS A 860 33.01 7.03 4.39
N HIS A 861 32.18 6.27 5.12
CA HIS A 861 30.90 5.78 4.59
C HIS A 861 29.86 6.90 4.43
N VAL A 862 29.85 7.91 5.31
CA VAL A 862 29.03 9.12 5.12
C VAL A 862 29.42 9.84 3.83
N ALA A 863 30.72 9.97 3.54
CA ALA A 863 31.19 10.58 2.29
C ALA A 863 30.70 9.79 1.07
N ILE A 864 30.75 8.46 1.11
CA ILE A 864 30.19 7.58 0.05
C ILE A 864 28.69 7.80 -0.12
N ILE A 865 27.92 7.86 0.98
CA ILE A 865 26.48 8.10 0.92
C ILE A 865 26.19 9.44 0.26
N LYS A 866 26.85 10.51 0.71
CA LYS A 866 26.71 11.86 0.14
C LYS A 866 27.07 11.91 -1.35
N GLU A 867 28.15 11.23 -1.74
CA GLU A 867 28.61 11.24 -3.13
C GLU A 867 27.77 10.37 -4.06
N HIS A 868 27.33 9.19 -3.63
CA HIS A 868 26.79 8.19 -4.54
C HIS A 868 25.32 7.81 -4.28
N LEU A 869 24.79 8.07 -3.10
CA LEU A 869 23.48 7.58 -2.68
C LEU A 869 22.51 8.69 -2.29
N GLN A 870 22.97 9.91 -2.01
CA GLN A 870 22.11 11.05 -1.66
C GLN A 870 21.63 11.79 -2.92
N PHE A 871 20.31 11.98 -2.97
CA PHE A 871 19.59 12.69 -4.03
C PHE A 871 18.66 13.73 -3.39
N PRO A 872 18.06 14.65 -4.17
CA PRO A 872 17.17 15.69 -3.64
C PRO A 872 15.99 15.14 -2.83
N ASP A 873 15.44 14.00 -3.23
CA ASP A 873 14.32 13.31 -2.58
C ASP A 873 14.77 12.31 -1.49
N GLY A 874 16.05 12.32 -1.11
CA GLY A 874 16.62 11.50 -0.05
C GLY A 874 17.67 10.48 -0.51
N VAL A 875 18.12 9.64 0.42
CA VAL A 875 19.09 8.58 0.12
C VAL A 875 18.46 7.35 -0.55
N ARG A 876 19.18 6.76 -1.50
CA ARG A 876 18.80 5.54 -2.23
C ARG A 876 19.53 4.31 -1.72
N LEU A 877 18.87 3.16 -1.80
CA LEU A 877 19.34 1.83 -1.38
C LEU A 877 20.64 1.42 -2.07
N MET A 878 20.80 1.79 -3.34
CA MET A 878 21.96 1.48 -4.17
C MET A 878 22.27 2.64 -5.11
N ASN A 879 23.51 2.70 -5.62
CA ASN A 879 23.95 3.79 -6.50
C ASN A 879 23.48 3.66 -7.96
N ARG A 880 22.79 2.56 -8.29
CA ARG A 880 22.14 2.30 -9.57
C ARG A 880 21.16 1.12 -9.42
N PRO A 881 20.13 1.02 -10.28
CA PRO A 881 19.20 -0.11 -10.25
C PRO A 881 19.88 -1.42 -10.64
N ALA A 882 19.29 -2.54 -10.20
CA ALA A 882 19.63 -3.86 -10.71
C ALA A 882 19.40 -3.91 -12.23
N THR A 883 20.21 -4.69 -12.94
CA THR A 883 20.10 -4.83 -14.40
C THR A 883 18.73 -5.45 -14.75
N TYR A 884 18.01 -4.83 -15.67
CA TYR A 884 16.75 -5.37 -16.18
C TYR A 884 16.91 -5.84 -17.63
N ALA A 885 16.64 -7.12 -17.87
CA ALA A 885 16.76 -7.74 -19.19
C ALA A 885 15.48 -8.53 -19.55
N GLY A 886 14.36 -7.81 -19.70
CA GLY A 886 13.05 -8.40 -20.03
C GLY A 886 12.51 -9.34 -18.95
N GLY A 887 12.85 -9.06 -17.68
CA GLY A 887 12.31 -9.79 -16.53
C GLY A 887 12.93 -11.16 -16.25
N VAL A 888 14.10 -11.47 -16.82
CA VAL A 888 14.82 -12.73 -16.57
C VAL A 888 15.86 -12.54 -15.47
N SER A 889 15.72 -13.30 -14.38
CA SER A 889 16.64 -13.25 -13.24
C SER A 889 17.95 -14.00 -13.47
N THR A 890 19.06 -13.35 -13.12
CA THR A 890 20.42 -13.87 -13.13
C THR A 890 20.98 -13.98 -11.71
N ASN A 891 21.00 -12.90 -10.94
CA ASN A 891 21.55 -12.86 -9.57
C ASN A 891 20.44 -12.80 -8.52
N PHE A 892 19.51 -11.85 -8.69
CA PHE A 892 18.41 -11.59 -7.78
C PHE A 892 17.07 -11.92 -8.44
N LYS A 893 16.08 -12.31 -7.63
CA LYS A 893 14.72 -12.61 -8.11
C LYS A 893 13.98 -11.33 -8.50
N ARG A 894 13.25 -10.72 -7.56
CA ARG A 894 12.25 -9.66 -7.88
C ARG A 894 12.89 -8.37 -8.40
N ALA A 895 14.09 -8.01 -7.94
CA ALA A 895 14.80 -6.83 -8.43
C ALA A 895 15.09 -6.85 -9.95
N GLU A 896 15.24 -8.06 -10.53
CA GLU A 896 15.45 -8.26 -11.96
C GLU A 896 14.15 -8.64 -12.71
N GLN A 897 13.05 -8.91 -12.00
CA GLN A 897 11.74 -9.29 -12.55
C GLN A 897 10.75 -8.13 -12.62
N ALA A 898 10.81 -7.15 -11.71
CA ALA A 898 9.85 -6.05 -11.69
C ALA A 898 9.99 -5.19 -12.95
N ALA A 899 8.93 -5.11 -13.75
CA ALA A 899 8.88 -4.32 -14.97
C ALA A 899 8.56 -2.84 -14.67
N ASN A 900 7.81 -2.59 -13.60
CA ASN A 900 7.59 -1.26 -13.03
C ASN A 900 8.84 -0.76 -12.28
N PHE A 901 9.14 0.53 -12.41
CA PHE A 901 10.18 1.21 -11.61
C PHE A 901 9.54 1.90 -10.40
N GLY A 902 9.28 1.13 -9.35
CA GLY A 902 8.79 1.67 -8.10
C GLY A 902 8.92 0.71 -6.93
N ARG A 903 8.40 1.09 -5.75
CA ARG A 903 8.65 0.37 -4.49
C ARG A 903 10.16 0.29 -4.19
N GLU A 904 10.68 -0.83 -3.71
CA GLU A 904 12.12 -1.01 -3.43
C GLU A 904 12.95 -0.88 -4.72
N ILE A 905 12.37 -1.17 -5.89
CA ILE A 905 13.06 -1.08 -7.20
C ILE A 905 13.34 0.37 -7.61
N GLY A 906 12.54 1.34 -7.14
CA GLY A 906 12.82 2.78 -7.29
C GLY A 906 14.02 3.28 -6.50
N LEU A 907 14.54 2.42 -5.60
CA LEU A 907 15.70 2.59 -4.73
C LEU A 907 15.58 3.65 -3.64
N GLN A 908 14.64 4.60 -3.71
CA GLN A 908 14.28 5.40 -2.54
C GLN A 908 13.10 4.70 -1.88
N TYR A 909 13.38 3.82 -0.92
CA TYR A 909 12.36 3.27 -0.04
C TYR A 909 12.43 4.01 1.29
N VAL A 910 11.34 4.70 1.65
CA VAL A 910 11.32 5.71 2.71
C VAL A 910 11.70 5.12 4.06
N HIS A 911 11.37 3.86 4.31
CA HIS A 911 11.81 3.18 5.53
C HIS A 911 13.34 3.16 5.67
N ALA A 912 14.09 2.84 4.61
CA ALA A 912 15.56 2.85 4.68
C ALA A 912 16.10 4.28 4.84
N HIS A 913 15.43 5.28 4.27
CA HIS A 913 15.76 6.68 4.49
C HIS A 913 15.60 7.10 5.96
N ILE A 914 14.58 6.59 6.65
CA ILE A 914 14.39 6.84 8.09
C ILE A 914 15.54 6.24 8.91
N ARG A 915 16.06 5.06 8.53
CA ARG A 915 17.27 4.48 9.15
C ARG A 915 18.54 5.29 8.86
N PHE A 916 18.62 5.95 7.72
CA PHE A 916 19.69 6.91 7.47
C PHE A 916 19.60 8.10 8.43
N THR A 917 18.39 8.59 8.72
CA THR A 917 18.17 9.63 9.75
C THR A 917 18.68 9.17 11.13
N GLU A 918 18.38 7.93 11.51
CA GLU A 918 18.87 7.30 12.74
C GLU A 918 20.40 7.30 12.81
N ALA A 919 21.06 6.88 11.74
CA ALA A 919 22.52 6.88 11.65
C ALA A 919 23.11 8.31 11.75
N MET A 920 22.51 9.29 11.07
CA MET A 920 22.97 10.69 11.13
C MET A 920 22.81 11.26 12.55
N ALA A 921 21.71 10.94 13.23
CA ALA A 921 21.48 11.35 14.61
C ALA A 921 22.50 10.72 15.57
N LYS A 922 22.82 9.44 15.36
CA LYS A 922 23.85 8.72 16.12
C LYS A 922 25.23 9.39 16.01
N LEU A 923 25.58 9.87 14.82
CA LEU A 923 26.81 10.61 14.52
C LEU A 923 26.79 12.09 14.96
N GLY A 924 25.61 12.66 15.25
CA GLY A 924 25.43 14.10 15.54
C GLY A 924 25.58 14.98 14.31
N ARG A 925 25.01 14.55 13.17
CA ARG A 925 24.97 15.31 11.93
C ARG A 925 23.67 16.13 11.88
N GLU A 926 23.65 17.22 12.63
CA GLU A 926 22.46 18.02 12.96
C GLU A 926 21.64 18.45 11.73
N GLU A 927 22.30 19.06 10.74
CA GLU A 927 21.67 19.51 9.50
C GLU A 927 21.10 18.33 8.70
N GLU A 928 21.88 17.26 8.53
CA GLU A 928 21.47 16.09 7.78
C GLU A 928 20.29 15.36 8.43
N THR A 929 20.26 15.28 9.76
CA THR A 929 19.18 14.63 10.51
C THR A 929 17.84 15.35 10.33
N TRP A 930 17.81 16.67 10.47
CA TRP A 930 16.57 17.44 10.29
C TRP A 930 16.11 17.45 8.83
N GLN A 931 17.04 17.66 7.89
CA GLN A 931 16.75 17.63 6.46
C GLN A 931 16.19 16.27 6.02
N ALA A 932 16.75 15.17 6.52
CA ALA A 932 16.30 13.82 6.18
C ALA A 932 14.83 13.58 6.56
N LEU A 933 14.38 13.99 7.75
CA LEU A 933 12.95 13.93 8.10
C LEU A 933 12.10 14.85 7.19
N GLY A 934 12.62 16.04 6.86
CA GLY A 934 11.95 17.01 6.03
C GLY A 934 11.65 16.52 4.60
N VAL A 935 12.63 15.94 3.91
CA VAL A 935 12.46 15.54 2.48
C VAL A 935 11.46 14.40 2.28
N ILE A 936 11.14 13.65 3.34
CA ILE A 936 10.09 12.61 3.32
C ILE A 936 8.79 13.03 4.03
N ASN A 937 8.66 14.32 4.40
CA ASN A 937 7.40 14.88 4.89
C ASN A 937 6.49 15.23 3.69
N PRO A 938 5.32 14.57 3.55
CA PRO A 938 4.44 14.78 2.40
C PRO A 938 3.72 16.15 2.41
N ILE A 939 3.72 16.87 3.53
CA ILE A 939 3.06 18.18 3.66
C ILE A 939 3.88 19.23 2.95
N GLN A 940 3.27 19.85 1.91
CA GLN A 940 3.92 20.85 1.06
C GLN A 940 5.27 20.36 0.52
N ILE A 941 5.36 19.08 0.14
CA ILE A 941 6.63 18.39 -0.18
C ILE A 941 7.49 19.14 -1.22
N ALA A 942 6.86 19.82 -2.19
CA ALA A 942 7.55 20.60 -3.21
C ALA A 942 8.42 21.75 -2.64
N GLN A 943 8.16 22.21 -1.41
CA GLN A 943 9.01 23.19 -0.72
C GLN A 943 10.38 22.62 -0.32
N ARG A 944 10.48 21.29 -0.18
CA ARG A 944 11.71 20.60 0.26
C ARG A 944 12.32 19.76 -0.85
N VAL A 945 11.50 19.29 -1.80
CA VAL A 945 11.91 18.46 -2.94
C VAL A 945 11.29 19.06 -4.21
N GLU A 946 12.04 19.89 -4.91
CA GLU A 946 11.56 20.71 -6.04
C GLU A 946 10.94 19.87 -7.17
N ASN A 947 11.52 18.71 -7.46
CA ASN A 947 11.05 17.79 -8.50
C ASN A 947 10.04 16.74 -8.00
N ALA A 948 9.45 16.91 -6.80
CA ALA A 948 8.44 15.99 -6.30
C ALA A 948 7.09 16.20 -7.01
N GLU A 949 6.54 15.12 -7.53
CA GLU A 949 5.17 15.08 -8.00
C GLU A 949 4.19 15.14 -6.82
N ILE A 950 3.01 15.71 -7.08
CA ILE A 950 1.93 15.85 -6.11
C ILE A 950 1.54 14.50 -5.49
N ARG A 951 1.20 14.53 -4.20
CA ARG A 951 0.76 13.35 -3.44
C ARG A 951 -0.17 13.74 -2.29
N GLN A 952 -0.81 12.75 -1.68
CA GLN A 952 -1.66 12.95 -0.51
C GLN A 952 -0.80 13.40 0.69
N ALA A 953 -1.18 14.49 1.35
CA ALA A 953 -0.32 15.17 2.33
C ALA A 953 -0.44 14.64 3.77
N ASN A 954 -1.45 13.82 4.08
CA ASN A 954 -1.69 13.25 5.42
C ASN A 954 -1.45 11.73 5.50
N ALA A 955 -0.82 11.15 4.49
CA ALA A 955 -0.56 9.72 4.43
C ALA A 955 0.93 9.46 4.22
N TYR A 956 1.47 8.47 4.93
CA TYR A 956 2.80 7.95 4.65
C TYR A 956 2.86 7.38 3.24
N PHE A 957 3.95 7.65 2.52
CA PHE A 957 4.26 7.05 1.22
C PHE A 957 5.51 6.18 1.36
N SER A 958 5.48 4.96 0.82
CA SER A 958 6.52 3.94 1.06
C SER A 958 7.78 4.11 0.22
N SER A 959 7.68 4.77 -0.94
CA SER A 959 8.80 5.00 -1.85
C SER A 959 8.72 6.35 -2.57
N SER A 960 9.87 6.83 -3.02
CA SER A 960 10.01 7.98 -3.92
C SER A 960 10.60 7.52 -5.26
N ASP A 961 9.71 7.30 -6.22
CA ASP A 961 10.01 6.60 -7.47
C ASP A 961 10.18 7.59 -8.61
N GLY A 962 11.28 7.50 -9.36
CA GLY A 962 11.47 8.35 -10.55
C GLY A 962 10.35 8.14 -11.57
N ASP A 963 9.83 9.21 -12.19
CA ASP A 963 8.82 9.12 -13.27
C ASP A 963 9.43 8.66 -14.59
N PHE A 964 9.99 7.45 -14.57
CA PHE A 964 10.40 6.71 -15.75
C PHE A 964 9.27 5.76 -16.15
N LYS A 965 9.02 5.64 -17.45
CA LYS A 965 7.94 4.78 -17.96
C LYS A 965 8.36 3.31 -18.00
N THR A 966 9.67 3.02 -18.04
CA THR A 966 10.19 1.66 -18.09
C THR A 966 11.48 1.48 -17.28
N ARG A 967 11.80 0.23 -16.93
CA ARG A 967 13.09 -0.13 -16.30
C ARG A 967 14.31 0.16 -17.17
N VAL A 968 14.17 0.04 -18.48
CA VAL A 968 15.27 0.34 -19.43
C VAL A 968 15.59 1.83 -19.38
N GLU A 969 14.57 2.68 -19.46
CA GLU A 969 14.72 4.12 -19.35
C GLU A 969 15.35 4.53 -18.00
N ALA A 970 14.85 3.95 -16.89
CA ALA A 970 15.39 4.20 -15.56
C ALA A 970 16.86 3.80 -15.44
N GLN A 971 17.26 2.66 -16.02
CA GLN A 971 18.64 2.19 -16.01
C GLN A 971 19.58 3.12 -16.80
N GLU A 972 19.15 3.61 -17.97
CA GLU A 972 19.95 4.49 -18.83
C GLU A 972 20.04 5.92 -18.30
N ASN A 973 18.97 6.40 -17.66
CA ASN A 973 18.82 7.80 -17.25
C ASN A 973 18.82 8.02 -15.73
N PHE A 974 19.23 7.04 -14.94
CA PHE A 974 19.21 7.10 -13.47
C PHE A 974 19.87 8.36 -12.90
N GLY A 975 20.94 8.86 -13.55
CA GLY A 975 21.63 10.09 -13.16
C GLY A 975 20.75 11.34 -13.10
N LYS A 976 19.68 11.40 -13.92
CA LYS A 976 18.72 12.52 -13.94
C LYS A 976 18.00 12.73 -12.60
N LEU A 977 17.82 11.67 -11.81
CA LEU A 977 17.26 11.79 -10.46
C LEU A 977 18.17 12.63 -9.56
N LYS A 978 19.50 12.47 -9.71
CA LYS A 978 20.47 13.22 -8.88
C LYS A 978 20.51 14.69 -9.26
N GLU A 979 20.26 14.97 -10.54
CA GLU A 979 20.18 16.31 -11.11
C GLU A 979 18.81 16.98 -10.90
N ALA A 980 17.83 16.28 -10.31
CA ALA A 980 16.44 16.73 -10.17
C ALA A 980 15.77 17.12 -11.51
N THR A 981 16.17 16.49 -12.63
CA THR A 981 15.64 16.79 -13.97
C THR A 981 14.51 15.86 -14.42
N VAL A 982 14.11 14.91 -13.57
CA VAL A 982 12.95 14.04 -13.73
C VAL A 982 12.11 14.08 -12.46
N GLY A 983 10.79 14.05 -12.59
CA GLY A 983 9.86 14.04 -11.46
C GLY A 983 10.04 12.79 -10.59
N VAL A 984 9.71 12.89 -9.30
CA VAL A 984 9.64 11.74 -8.38
C VAL A 984 8.25 11.61 -7.76
N LYS A 985 7.67 10.41 -7.85
CA LYS A 985 6.31 10.07 -7.44
C LYS A 985 6.29 9.36 -6.09
N GLY A 986 5.20 9.55 -5.34
CA GLY A 986 4.96 8.80 -4.10
C GLY A 986 4.45 7.38 -4.38
N GLY A 987 5.02 6.41 -3.67
CA GLY A 987 4.63 5.00 -3.69
C GLY A 987 3.34 4.68 -2.93
N TRP A 988 3.22 3.42 -2.50
CA TRP A 988 2.06 2.90 -1.75
C TRP A 988 1.90 3.55 -0.38
N ARG A 989 0.67 3.55 0.15
CA ARG A 989 0.32 4.40 1.29
C ARG A 989 -0.15 3.68 2.54
N ILE A 990 0.08 4.34 3.68
CA ILE A 990 -0.35 3.99 5.04
C ILE A 990 0.34 2.74 5.62
N TYR A 991 0.22 1.59 4.97
CA TYR A 991 0.68 0.32 5.51
C TYR A 991 2.20 0.15 5.42
N SER A 992 2.89 0.44 6.52
CA SER A 992 4.33 0.26 6.66
C SER A 992 4.75 0.39 8.13
N SER A 993 5.92 -0.14 8.50
CA SER A 993 6.58 0.26 9.75
C SER A 993 7.03 1.74 9.74
N GLY A 994 7.14 2.34 8.56
CA GLY A 994 7.64 3.71 8.32
C GLY A 994 7.09 4.79 9.25
N PRO A 995 5.76 4.95 9.39
CA PRO A 995 5.17 5.93 10.31
C PRO A 995 5.67 5.78 11.76
N GLY A 996 5.72 4.55 12.27
CA GLY A 996 6.16 4.27 13.63
C GLY A 996 7.64 4.57 13.85
N ILE A 997 8.50 4.14 12.92
CA ILE A 997 9.94 4.41 13.02
C ILE A 997 10.26 5.89 12.76
N TYR A 998 9.50 6.60 11.92
CA TYR A 998 9.64 8.06 11.75
C TYR A 998 9.40 8.79 13.06
N MET A 999 8.33 8.44 13.78
CA MET A 999 8.02 9.01 15.08
C MET A 999 9.08 8.66 16.12
N ASN A 1000 9.61 7.44 16.12
CA ASN A 1000 10.75 7.08 16.96
C ASN A 1000 11.97 7.98 16.67
N GLN A 1001 12.34 8.18 15.40
CA GLN A 1001 13.46 9.04 15.05
C GLN A 1001 13.22 10.49 15.51
N LEU A 1002 12.06 11.06 15.18
CA LEU A 1002 11.70 12.42 15.56
C LEU A 1002 11.81 12.64 17.08
N ILE A 1003 11.21 11.76 17.87
CA ILE A 1003 11.13 11.93 19.33
C ILE A 1003 12.44 11.53 20.01
N SER A 1004 12.93 10.31 19.75
CA SER A 1004 14.00 9.71 20.52
C SER A 1004 15.41 10.07 20.05
N ASN A 1005 15.60 10.37 18.76
CA ASN A 1005 16.93 10.57 18.19
C ASN A 1005 17.17 12.00 17.68
N VAL A 1006 16.13 12.71 17.24
CA VAL A 1006 16.25 14.11 16.77
C VAL A 1006 15.97 15.10 17.90
N LEU A 1007 14.77 15.06 18.48
CA LEU A 1007 14.43 15.84 19.69
C LEU A 1007 15.13 15.28 20.94
N GLY A 1008 15.59 14.03 20.85
CA GLY A 1008 16.53 13.42 21.78
C GLY A 1008 15.91 12.97 23.10
N ILE A 1009 14.64 12.59 23.15
CA ILE A 1009 13.95 12.22 24.39
C ILE A 1009 13.83 10.70 24.47
N ARG A 1010 14.60 10.07 25.38
CA ARG A 1010 14.52 8.63 25.64
C ARG A 1010 14.25 8.38 27.11
N THR A 1011 13.06 7.88 27.38
CA THR A 1011 12.58 7.60 28.74
C THR A 1011 12.88 6.14 29.11
N PHE A 1012 13.54 5.93 30.26
CA PHE A 1012 13.74 4.61 30.87
C PHE A 1012 13.04 4.55 32.22
N VAL A 1013 12.96 3.36 32.82
CA VAL A 1013 12.28 3.14 34.11
C VAL A 1013 12.87 3.99 35.25
N ASP A 1014 14.19 4.21 35.25
CA ASP A 1014 14.95 4.82 36.35
C ASP A 1014 15.66 6.12 35.96
N HIS A 1015 15.73 6.47 34.68
CA HIS A 1015 16.35 7.69 34.18
C HIS A 1015 15.77 8.12 32.83
N VAL A 1016 15.99 9.39 32.47
CA VAL A 1016 15.74 9.91 31.12
C VAL A 1016 17.06 10.32 30.50
N GLU A 1017 17.20 10.05 29.21
CA GLU A 1017 18.25 10.60 28.38
C GLU A 1017 17.71 11.77 27.54
N LEU A 1018 18.47 12.87 27.53
CA LEU A 1018 18.21 14.04 26.71
C LEU A 1018 19.39 14.27 25.76
N ASP A 1019 19.16 14.14 24.46
CA ASP A 1019 20.20 14.06 23.44
C ASP A 1019 19.79 14.72 22.12
N PRO A 1020 19.44 16.02 22.11
CA PRO A 1020 18.98 16.66 20.89
C PRO A 1020 20.09 16.68 19.83
N VAL A 1021 19.69 16.43 18.59
CA VAL A 1021 20.52 16.55 17.38
C VAL A 1021 19.74 17.45 16.42
N LEU A 1022 19.82 18.76 16.68
CA LEU A 1022 19.02 19.78 16.01
C LEU A 1022 19.96 20.84 15.41
N PRO A 1023 19.71 21.28 14.17
CA PRO A 1023 20.51 22.32 13.54
C PRO A 1023 20.33 23.67 14.23
N ALA A 1024 21.30 24.58 14.01
CA ALA A 1024 21.30 25.90 14.64
C ALA A 1024 20.07 26.75 14.29
N GLU A 1025 19.44 26.50 13.14
CA GLU A 1025 18.20 27.17 12.72
C GLU A 1025 16.99 26.88 13.63
N LEU A 1026 17.06 25.83 14.45
CA LEU A 1026 16.03 25.47 15.43
C LEU A 1026 16.37 25.94 16.85
N ALA A 1027 17.37 26.82 17.02
CA ALA A 1027 17.65 27.41 18.33
C ALA A 1027 16.43 28.21 18.83
N GLY A 1028 15.93 27.86 20.02
CA GLY A 1028 14.68 28.37 20.58
C GLY A 1028 13.45 27.52 20.26
N LEU A 1029 13.62 26.37 19.60
CA LEU A 1029 12.56 25.37 19.45
C LEU A 1029 12.01 25.01 20.83
N THR A 1030 10.69 25.02 20.94
CA THR A 1030 9.98 24.60 22.15
C THR A 1030 9.12 23.38 21.83
N LEU A 1031 9.24 22.34 22.64
CA LEU A 1031 8.38 21.17 22.60
C LEU A 1031 7.50 21.16 23.86
N THR A 1032 6.18 21.23 23.67
CA THR A 1032 5.22 20.85 24.70
C THR A 1032 5.14 19.33 24.74
N TYR A 1033 5.28 18.74 25.94
CA TYR A 1033 5.32 17.30 26.12
C TYR A 1033 4.88 16.88 27.53
N ARG A 1034 4.65 15.58 27.72
CA ARG A 1034 4.45 14.94 29.02
C ARG A 1034 5.59 13.98 29.31
N LEU A 1035 6.38 14.27 30.34
CA LEU A 1035 7.52 13.45 30.77
C LEU A 1035 7.27 12.93 32.20
N TYR A 1036 7.21 11.60 32.38
CA TYR A 1036 6.85 10.94 33.64
C TYR A 1036 5.59 11.53 34.30
N ASP A 1037 4.51 11.64 33.52
CA ASP A 1037 3.21 12.19 33.95
C ASP A 1037 3.23 13.67 34.37
N ARG A 1038 4.31 14.40 34.07
CA ARG A 1038 4.40 15.85 34.30
C ARG A 1038 4.35 16.62 32.98
N PRO A 1039 3.53 17.68 32.88
CA PRO A 1039 3.59 18.58 31.74
C PRO A 1039 4.91 19.36 31.75
N VAL A 1040 5.60 19.38 30.62
CA VAL A 1040 6.87 20.07 30.41
C VAL A 1040 6.85 20.88 29.10
N GLU A 1041 7.55 22.00 29.11
CA GLU A 1041 8.02 22.71 27.94
C GLU A 1041 9.54 22.53 27.87
N ILE A 1042 10.00 21.80 26.86
CA ILE A 1042 11.41 21.58 26.60
C ILE A 1042 11.87 22.65 25.61
N VAL A 1043 12.84 23.47 26.01
CA VAL A 1043 13.38 24.56 25.19
C VAL A 1043 14.81 24.23 24.80
N TYR A 1044 15.08 24.21 23.49
CA TYR A 1044 16.38 23.86 22.93
C TYR A 1044 17.21 25.11 22.65
N HIS A 1045 18.42 25.18 23.20
CA HIS A 1045 19.34 26.31 23.05
C HIS A 1045 20.66 25.85 22.46
N SER A 1046 21.18 26.60 21.47
CA SER A 1046 22.53 26.36 20.95
C SER A 1046 23.58 26.87 21.96
N SER A 1047 24.51 26.01 22.36
CA SER A 1047 25.56 26.37 23.33
C SER A 1047 26.81 25.50 23.19
N SER A 1048 27.99 26.14 23.18
CA SER A 1048 29.27 25.42 23.25
C SER A 1048 29.51 24.70 24.58
N THR A 1049 28.74 25.03 25.62
CA THR A 1049 28.85 24.42 26.95
C THR A 1049 27.56 23.68 27.28
N PRO A 1050 27.59 22.34 27.35
CA PRO A 1050 26.40 21.54 27.57
C PRO A 1050 25.90 21.70 29.02
N LYS A 1051 24.62 22.03 29.21
CA LYS A 1051 23.97 22.05 30.52
C LYS A 1051 22.45 21.91 30.42
N ILE A 1052 21.81 21.52 31.51
CA ILE A 1052 20.35 21.44 31.63
C ILE A 1052 19.88 22.28 32.82
N LEU A 1053 18.84 23.09 32.61
CA LEU A 1053 18.11 23.77 33.67
C LEU A 1053 16.69 23.19 33.79
N ILE A 1054 16.25 22.90 35.01
CA ILE A 1054 14.86 22.53 35.30
C ILE A 1054 14.26 23.65 36.12
N ASN A 1055 13.24 24.34 35.58
CA ASN A 1055 12.63 25.51 36.21
C ASN A 1055 13.66 26.59 36.62
N GLY A 1056 14.71 26.76 35.79
CA GLY A 1056 15.82 27.69 36.03
C GLY A 1056 16.94 27.18 36.95
N GLU A 1057 16.81 25.99 37.54
CA GLU A 1057 17.84 25.40 38.39
C GLU A 1057 18.72 24.41 37.62
N GLU A 1058 20.04 24.57 37.71
CA GLU A 1058 20.99 23.72 36.99
C GLU A 1058 21.09 22.30 37.58
N MET A 1059 21.06 21.31 36.69
CA MET A 1059 21.20 19.90 37.04
C MET A 1059 22.64 19.43 36.89
N SER A 1060 23.05 18.48 37.75
CA SER A 1060 24.30 17.73 37.58
C SER A 1060 24.25 16.94 36.27
N THR A 1061 25.26 17.09 35.42
CA THR A 1061 25.34 16.43 34.12
C THR A 1061 26.21 15.17 34.18
N GLU A 1062 25.61 14.01 33.93
CA GLU A 1062 26.31 12.79 33.54
C GLU A 1062 26.05 12.56 32.05
N PHE A 1063 27.02 12.01 31.31
CA PHE A 1063 26.88 11.74 29.88
C PHE A 1063 26.88 10.24 29.60
N ALA A 1064 25.94 9.78 28.77
CA ALA A 1064 25.93 8.43 28.23
C ALA A 1064 27.12 8.21 27.28
N GLU A 1065 27.48 6.94 27.05
CA GLU A 1065 28.49 6.58 26.05
C GLU A 1065 27.93 6.75 24.63
N ASN A 1066 28.75 7.29 23.73
CA ASN A 1066 28.52 7.31 22.30
C ASN A 1066 29.89 7.31 21.61
N ARG A 1067 30.08 6.42 20.64
CA ARG A 1067 31.39 6.24 19.99
C ARG A 1067 31.85 7.45 19.15
N TYR A 1068 30.92 8.25 18.66
CA TYR A 1068 31.15 9.24 17.61
C TYR A 1068 31.14 10.69 18.10
N ARG A 1069 30.52 10.95 19.26
CA ARG A 1069 30.36 12.29 19.84
C ARG A 1069 30.14 12.19 21.35
N GLN A 1070 30.07 13.34 22.03
CA GLN A 1070 29.55 13.36 23.39
C GLN A 1070 28.12 12.79 23.42
N GLY A 1071 27.83 11.87 24.33
CA GLY A 1071 26.52 11.21 24.42
C GLY A 1071 25.44 12.06 25.10
N ALA A 1072 24.33 11.42 25.40
CA ALA A 1072 23.15 12.04 26.02
C ALA A 1072 23.41 12.57 27.42
N PHE A 1073 22.70 13.61 27.84
CA PHE A 1073 22.58 13.91 29.26
C PHE A 1073 21.74 12.81 29.95
N VAL A 1074 22.25 12.25 31.04
CA VAL A 1074 21.56 11.23 31.83
C VAL A 1074 21.03 11.86 33.11
N LEU A 1075 19.69 11.92 33.25
CA LEU A 1075 19.03 12.43 34.44
C LEU A 1075 18.28 11.32 35.15
N LYS A 1076 18.67 11.00 36.39
CA LYS A 1076 17.95 10.04 37.23
C LYS A 1076 16.52 10.50 37.44
N LYS A 1077 15.55 9.60 37.24
CA LYS A 1077 14.11 9.88 37.33
C LYS A 1077 13.75 10.53 38.67
N ALA A 1078 14.23 9.98 39.78
CA ALA A 1078 13.94 10.53 41.11
C ALA A 1078 14.46 11.97 41.30
N ALA A 1079 15.64 12.29 40.75
CA ALA A 1079 16.22 13.62 40.85
C ALA A 1079 15.47 14.63 39.96
N LEU A 1080 15.10 14.23 38.74
CA LEU A 1080 14.29 15.04 37.84
C LEU A 1080 12.90 15.30 38.43
N CYS A 1081 12.16 14.25 38.81
CA CYS A 1081 10.81 14.38 39.35
C CYS A 1081 10.76 15.22 40.63
N ALA A 1082 11.81 15.25 41.46
CA ALA A 1082 11.89 16.11 42.63
C ALA A 1082 11.97 17.62 42.30
N LYS A 1083 12.34 17.97 41.06
CA LYS A 1083 12.42 19.34 40.55
C LYS A 1083 11.23 19.75 39.68
N LEU A 1084 10.41 18.77 39.26
CA LEU A 1084 9.18 19.01 38.50
C LEU A 1084 8.01 19.26 39.45
N ASN A 1085 7.33 20.38 39.26
CA ASN A 1085 6.10 20.74 39.96
C ASN A 1085 4.93 19.89 39.46
N GLU A 1086 4.01 19.54 40.36
CA GLU A 1086 2.91 18.61 40.05
C GLU A 1086 1.75 19.24 39.28
N ASN A 1087 1.46 20.52 39.52
CA ASN A 1087 0.24 21.21 39.04
C ASN A 1087 0.54 22.46 38.21
N GLN A 1088 1.73 22.55 37.63
CA GLN A 1088 2.18 23.67 36.80
C GLN A 1088 2.98 23.13 35.61
N THR A 1089 2.96 23.84 34.49
CA THR A 1089 3.87 23.57 33.38
C THR A 1089 5.31 23.80 33.84
N ASN A 1090 6.15 22.79 33.69
CA ASN A 1090 7.57 22.88 34.02
C ASN A 1090 8.37 23.28 32.79
N THR A 1091 9.50 23.95 32.98
CA THR A 1091 10.42 24.27 31.87
C THR A 1091 11.70 23.44 32.00
N ILE A 1092 12.14 22.86 30.89
CA ILE A 1092 13.41 22.14 30.76
C ILE A 1092 14.22 22.84 29.68
N ASP A 1093 15.22 23.62 30.06
CA ASP A 1093 16.14 24.25 29.10
C ASP A 1093 17.33 23.33 28.83
N ILE A 1094 17.50 22.91 27.58
CA ILE A 1094 18.62 22.09 27.14
C ILE A 1094 19.57 22.97 26.34
N TYR A 1095 20.78 23.19 26.85
CA TYR A 1095 21.85 23.92 26.18
C TYR A 1095 22.79 22.89 25.56
N ARG A 1096 22.86 22.82 24.23
CA ARG A 1096 23.73 21.87 23.51
C ARG A 1096 24.30 22.45 22.22
#